data_AF-A0AA42EAM6-F1
#
_entry.id   AF-A0AA42EAM6-F1
#
_cell.length_a   1.000
_cell.length_b   1.000
_cell.length_c   1.000
_cell.angle_alpha   90.00
_cell.angle_beta   90.00
_cell.angle_gamma   90.00
#
_symmetry.space_group_name_H-M   'P 1'
#
loop_
_entity.id
_entity.type
_entity.pdbx_description
1 polymer ?
#
loop_
_entity_poly.entity_id
_entity_poly.type
_entity_poly.pdbx_seq_one_letter_code
_entity_poly.pdbx_strand_id
1 'polypeptide(L)'
;MTKTFAELAVNPFEDDVVREPREVSFSVRGLNDAPLSRLHREFSALDGGPPPRRPTSPKKAQLVVSPDRGYGKSHLLGRLFARLGRRATKVYLRPFQDPYKAWHSILLLTLQELEQPDEARRGAPRQIESLAVGTLAHVAADFVADLPGYKDADGAVSFLRKLGAEAALPDEKTRPWFEWLSGRILDPRDIGKLSARLHLRGIDLDGREQAWLIVLAAIALDERHGEGRRTALKWLRAEPLEVDEVEFLGLSAADNEGRGDSTAQEINDLSFRRLQGLCQLACYYRPFLFCFDQTEFYASDPALIRTLGNCIDQLYVDLRNHLTVITANQENWATEILPRIAQPQRDRLSPIVELEGIKLDGARELVLARLQDHDLDEAEIARFFADGWLESVFDPVPQLGVRALLIRAADRFRALASPQDERGKPPSPPPPLDDLFLLQVNDVRSKQALIAYSPDALMWFVKDVGKGQPGVTVSRPAHRRYVTVEWAWPDRSVFFAFEGGDHWHRWGSIAKEAQDLADAIPGRTVLTYVFRTPDLPKVPRPTWKAVNQVIEAAERKGFAIVELTLDQVCALHAARELYSNALQGNIPYSGAETLAFLQQRFAAELAELAERPPAPQGAGLGATRHDPARPASRPSPAAGPARQASAVNGHETPALPHALDPARLRIVLDTVREQRIVDIAAVLDRLGDERLRDPLLRSVEAHPNLKAHPGPRTIFLQWRITP
;
A
#
# COMPACT_ATOMS: atom_id res chain seq x y z
N MET A 1 7.56 35.33 19.43
CA MET A 1 7.21 36.35 18.43
C MET A 1 5.99 35.79 17.70
N THR A 2 4.84 36.43 17.84
CA THR A 2 3.62 36.03 17.12
C THR A 2 3.68 36.54 15.68
N LYS A 3 3.14 35.77 14.74
CA LYS A 3 3.19 36.09 13.30
C LYS A 3 1.89 36.75 12.83
N THR A 4 1.97 37.55 11.77
CA THR A 4 0.82 38.04 10.99
C THR A 4 0.55 37.15 9.77
N PHE A 5 -0.62 37.29 9.12
CA PHE A 5 -0.92 36.54 7.89
C PHE A 5 0.11 36.73 6.77
N ALA A 6 0.65 37.94 6.62
CA ALA A 6 1.66 38.25 5.60
C ALA A 6 3.04 37.66 5.92
N GLU A 7 3.30 37.32 7.19
CA GLU A 7 4.56 36.72 7.65
C GLU A 7 4.53 35.19 7.59
N LEU A 8 3.35 34.59 7.42
CA LEU A 8 3.20 33.17 7.21
C LEU A 8 3.51 32.82 5.76
N ALA A 9 4.61 32.09 5.57
CA ALA A 9 5.03 31.58 4.28
C ALA A 9 4.10 30.49 3.72
N VAL A 10 3.24 29.89 4.57
CA VAL A 10 2.34 28.81 4.19
C VAL A 10 0.96 28.97 4.79
N ASN A 11 -0.01 28.63 3.95
CA ASN A 11 -1.41 28.57 4.29
C ASN A 11 -1.70 27.33 5.18
N PRO A 12 -2.16 27.52 6.43
CA PRO A 12 -2.37 26.43 7.39
C PRO A 12 -3.53 25.49 7.02
N PHE A 13 -4.29 25.83 5.98
CA PHE A 13 -5.45 25.06 5.53
C PHE A 13 -5.21 24.23 4.28
N GLU A 14 -4.03 24.34 3.64
CA GLU A 14 -3.78 23.65 2.37
C GLU A 14 -3.21 22.23 2.51
N ASP A 15 -2.64 21.90 3.66
CA ASP A 15 -1.87 20.67 3.87
C ASP A 15 -2.50 19.78 4.95
N ASP A 16 -3.63 19.12 4.66
CA ASP A 16 -4.11 18.00 5.49
C ASP A 16 -5.34 17.25 4.90
N VAL A 17 -5.29 16.86 3.63
CA VAL A 17 -6.24 15.84 3.17
C VAL A 17 -5.71 14.49 3.65
N VAL A 18 -6.34 13.90 4.67
CA VAL A 18 -6.02 12.54 5.11
C VAL A 18 -6.19 11.58 3.94
N ARG A 19 -5.06 11.09 3.41
CA ARG A 19 -5.02 10.12 2.29
C ARG A 19 -5.03 8.69 2.78
N GLU A 20 -4.39 8.45 3.92
CA GLU A 20 -4.28 7.13 4.52
C GLU A 20 -4.73 7.15 5.99
N PRO A 21 -5.51 6.16 6.45
CA PRO A 21 -5.95 6.09 7.85
C PRO A 21 -4.81 6.14 8.88
N ARG A 22 -3.60 5.70 8.51
CA ARG A 22 -2.44 5.68 9.41
C ARG A 22 -1.79 7.05 9.63
N GLU A 23 -2.17 8.06 8.84
CA GLU A 23 -1.57 9.41 8.86
C GLU A 23 -2.40 10.44 9.66
N VAL A 24 -3.47 10.01 10.35
CA VAL A 24 -4.36 10.93 11.09
C VAL A 24 -3.63 11.54 12.29
N SER A 25 -3.46 12.87 12.27
CA SER A 25 -2.77 13.65 13.30
C SER A 25 -3.72 14.47 14.19
N PHE A 26 -4.79 15.06 13.63
CA PHE A 26 -5.73 15.95 14.33
C PHE A 26 -7.19 15.53 14.13
N SER A 27 -8.06 15.77 15.12
CA SER A 27 -9.52 15.57 15.01
C SER A 27 -10.29 16.64 15.78
N VAL A 28 -11.32 17.19 15.14
CA VAL A 28 -12.33 18.05 15.78
C VAL A 28 -13.12 17.23 16.80
N ARG A 29 -13.40 17.80 17.97
CA ARG A 29 -14.23 17.12 18.99
C ARG A 29 -15.67 17.00 18.50
N GLY A 30 -16.33 15.88 18.78
CA GLY A 30 -17.74 15.66 18.41
C GLY A 30 -17.97 15.25 16.96
N LEU A 31 -17.11 15.64 16.01
CA LEU A 31 -17.29 15.30 14.59
C LEU A 31 -17.20 13.80 14.36
N ASN A 32 -18.30 13.19 13.90
CA ASN A 32 -18.41 11.75 13.66
C ASN A 32 -18.10 10.86 14.90
N ASP A 33 -18.26 11.40 16.12
CA ASP A 33 -18.04 10.64 17.35
C ASP A 33 -19.08 9.54 17.55
N ALA A 34 -20.31 9.73 17.08
CA ALA A 34 -21.35 8.71 17.09
C ALA A 34 -21.03 7.53 16.15
N PRO A 35 -20.71 7.75 14.86
CA PRO A 35 -20.14 6.71 13.99
C PRO A 35 -18.94 5.98 14.61
N LEU A 36 -17.94 6.72 15.12
CA LEU A 36 -16.75 6.14 15.74
C LEU A 36 -17.10 5.27 16.95
N SER A 37 -17.97 5.77 17.83
CA SER A 37 -18.38 5.04 19.04
C SER A 37 -19.20 3.80 18.72
N ARG A 38 -20.03 3.85 17.66
CA ARG A 38 -20.74 2.68 17.15
C ARG A 38 -19.76 1.62 16.66
N LEU A 39 -18.82 1.96 15.78
CA LEU A 39 -17.80 1.01 15.28
C LEU A 39 -16.93 0.44 16.41
N HIS A 40 -16.51 1.29 17.35
CA HIS A 40 -15.74 0.89 18.52
C HIS A 40 -16.51 -0.08 19.42
N ARG A 41 -17.82 0.14 19.62
CA ARG A 41 -18.69 -0.78 20.38
C ARG A 41 -18.86 -2.11 19.66
N GLU A 42 -19.06 -2.08 18.34
CA GLU A 42 -19.15 -3.31 17.55
C GLU A 42 -17.87 -4.15 17.68
N PHE A 43 -16.70 -3.51 17.62
CA PHE A 43 -15.40 -4.15 17.80
C PHE A 43 -15.18 -4.65 19.24
N SER A 44 -15.59 -3.88 20.25
CA SER A 44 -15.38 -4.23 21.67
C SER A 44 -16.10 -5.52 22.08
N ALA A 45 -17.11 -5.95 21.32
CA ALA A 45 -17.74 -7.25 21.52
C ALA A 45 -16.86 -8.43 21.06
N LEU A 46 -15.87 -8.19 20.19
CA LEU A 46 -14.95 -9.21 19.66
C LEU A 46 -13.72 -9.40 20.54
N ASP A 47 -13.27 -8.33 21.20
CA ASP A 47 -12.02 -8.34 21.98
C ASP A 47 -12.24 -8.47 23.50
N GLY A 48 -13.47 -8.74 23.94
CA GLY A 48 -13.81 -8.99 25.34
C GLY A 48 -13.15 -10.26 25.89
N GLY A 49 -12.61 -10.16 27.11
CA GLY A 49 -11.96 -11.26 27.84
C GLY A 49 -10.49 -11.49 27.47
N PRO A 50 -9.73 -12.21 28.32
CA PRO A 50 -8.32 -12.48 28.07
C PRO A 50 -8.14 -13.53 26.96
N PRO A 51 -7.10 -13.41 26.12
CA PRO A 51 -6.69 -14.50 25.23
C PRO A 51 -6.21 -15.73 26.01
N PRO A 52 -6.37 -16.95 25.46
CA PRO A 52 -7.11 -17.28 24.24
C PRO A 52 -8.63 -17.12 24.40
N ARG A 53 -9.23 -16.42 23.45
CA ARG A 53 -10.68 -16.26 23.33
C ARG A 53 -11.29 -17.43 22.57
N ARG A 54 -12.59 -17.66 22.74
CA ARG A 54 -13.33 -18.55 21.83
C ARG A 54 -13.54 -17.84 20.49
N PRO A 55 -13.51 -18.57 19.36
CA PRO A 55 -13.82 -17.97 18.08
C PRO A 55 -15.22 -17.35 18.08
N THR A 56 -15.28 -16.04 17.79
CA THR A 56 -16.55 -15.29 17.73
C THR A 56 -17.05 -15.24 16.30
N SER A 57 -18.34 -15.52 16.11
CA SER A 57 -19.00 -15.36 14.81
C SER A 57 -18.90 -13.91 14.33
N PRO A 58 -18.67 -13.70 13.04
CA PRO A 58 -18.60 -12.35 12.49
C PRO A 58 -19.95 -11.64 12.61
N LYS A 59 -19.87 -10.31 12.68
CA LYS A 59 -21.04 -9.44 12.58
C LYS A 59 -21.23 -9.02 11.13
N LYS A 60 -22.43 -8.49 10.84
CA LYS A 60 -22.68 -7.82 9.56
C LYS A 60 -21.60 -6.79 9.27
N ALA A 61 -21.21 -6.66 8.00
CA ALA A 61 -20.25 -5.65 7.58
C ALA A 61 -20.82 -4.25 7.86
N GLN A 62 -20.05 -3.41 8.55
CA GLN A 62 -20.47 -2.07 8.94
C GLN A 62 -20.35 -1.13 7.75
N LEU A 63 -21.48 -0.77 7.16
CA LEU A 63 -21.53 0.15 6.02
C LEU A 63 -21.52 1.60 6.52
N VAL A 64 -20.44 2.30 6.25
CA VAL A 64 -20.25 3.72 6.56
C VAL A 64 -20.36 4.52 5.26
N VAL A 65 -21.31 5.44 5.19
CA VAL A 65 -21.51 6.28 4.01
C VAL A 65 -21.26 7.74 4.33
N SER A 66 -20.72 8.49 3.39
CA SER A 66 -20.71 9.94 3.45
C SER A 66 -21.62 10.56 2.40
N PRO A 67 -22.24 11.72 2.68
CA PRO A 67 -23.05 12.44 1.69
C PRO A 67 -22.30 12.69 0.38
N ASP A 68 -21.03 13.10 0.48
CA ASP A 68 -20.14 13.32 -0.66
C ASP A 68 -18.68 13.07 -0.21
N ARG A 69 -17.72 13.32 -1.09
CA ARG A 69 -16.28 13.33 -0.83
C ARG A 69 -15.89 14.39 0.21
N GLY A 70 -14.84 14.09 0.98
CA GLY A 70 -14.28 15.05 1.95
C GLY A 70 -15.00 15.15 3.31
N TYR A 71 -15.93 14.24 3.61
CA TYR A 71 -16.63 14.12 4.91
C TYR A 71 -15.87 13.27 5.95
N GLY A 72 -14.62 12.89 5.66
CA GLY A 72 -13.75 12.25 6.64
C GLY A 72 -13.89 10.73 6.75
N LYS A 73 -14.18 10.00 5.66
CA LYS A 73 -14.21 8.51 5.67
C LYS A 73 -12.88 7.91 6.14
N SER A 74 -11.78 8.20 5.45
CA SER A 74 -10.44 7.70 5.81
C SER A 74 -9.96 8.27 7.15
N HIS A 75 -10.39 9.48 7.51
CA HIS A 75 -10.13 10.07 8.83
C HIS A 75 -10.84 9.31 9.96
N LEU A 76 -12.11 8.93 9.79
CA LEU A 76 -12.84 8.09 10.74
C LEU A 76 -12.13 6.74 10.93
N LEU A 77 -11.69 6.12 9.84
CA LEU A 77 -10.93 4.87 9.89
C LEU A 77 -9.62 5.05 10.68
N GLY A 78 -8.91 6.16 10.47
CA GLY A 78 -7.70 6.47 11.22
C GLY A 78 -7.94 6.74 12.70
N ARG A 79 -9.02 7.45 13.04
CA ARG A 79 -9.49 7.61 14.43
C ARG A 79 -9.86 6.28 15.05
N LEU A 80 -10.48 5.37 14.29
CA LEU A 80 -10.79 4.02 14.76
C LEU A 80 -9.51 3.22 15.00
N PHE A 81 -8.52 3.28 14.11
CA PHE A 81 -7.21 2.65 14.29
C PHE A 81 -6.51 3.18 15.55
N ALA A 82 -6.49 4.50 15.75
CA ALA A 82 -5.92 5.12 16.94
C ALA A 82 -6.66 4.71 18.21
N ARG A 83 -7.99 4.72 18.20
CA ARG A 83 -8.84 4.37 19.35
C ARG A 83 -8.73 2.89 19.74
N LEU A 84 -8.52 2.01 18.77
CA LEU A 84 -8.30 0.58 19.03
C LEU A 84 -6.84 0.31 19.43
N GLY A 85 -5.88 1.07 18.93
CA GLY A 85 -4.47 0.93 19.29
C GLY A 85 -3.97 -0.48 19.03
N ARG A 86 -3.46 -1.14 20.08
CA ARG A 86 -2.98 -2.53 20.05
C ARG A 86 -4.07 -3.59 20.22
N ARG A 87 -5.35 -3.18 20.39
CA ARG A 87 -6.48 -4.11 20.57
C ARG A 87 -6.97 -4.74 19.27
N ALA A 88 -6.52 -4.23 18.12
CA ALA A 88 -6.95 -4.70 16.80
C ALA A 88 -5.76 -4.92 15.87
N THR A 89 -5.86 -5.97 15.05
CA THR A 89 -5.02 -6.13 13.87
C THR A 89 -5.64 -5.33 12.74
N LYS A 90 -5.01 -4.21 12.41
CA LYS A 90 -5.55 -3.17 11.52
C LYS A 90 -5.16 -3.48 10.08
N VAL A 91 -6.16 -3.63 9.21
CA VAL A 91 -5.98 -3.93 7.79
C VAL A 91 -6.78 -2.93 6.96
N TYR A 92 -6.07 -2.07 6.24
CA TYR A 92 -6.64 -1.17 5.24
C TYR A 92 -6.63 -1.85 3.87
N LEU A 93 -7.81 -1.99 3.26
CA LEU A 93 -7.99 -2.68 1.98
C LEU A 93 -8.39 -1.69 0.90
N ARG A 94 -7.53 -1.57 -0.11
CA ARG A 94 -7.85 -0.86 -1.35
C ARG A 94 -8.59 -1.80 -2.33
N PRO A 95 -9.29 -1.23 -3.33
CA PRO A 95 -10.07 -2.01 -4.28
C PRO A 95 -9.22 -2.98 -5.12
N PHE A 96 -9.56 -4.27 -5.09
CA PHE A 96 -8.96 -5.27 -5.98
C PHE A 96 -9.39 -5.03 -7.44
N GLN A 97 -8.58 -5.47 -8.38
CA GLN A 97 -8.81 -5.26 -9.82
C GLN A 97 -9.14 -6.57 -10.54
N ASP A 98 -8.82 -7.74 -9.97
CA ASP A 98 -9.13 -9.06 -10.57
C ASP A 98 -10.32 -9.73 -9.84
N PRO A 99 -11.51 -9.82 -10.46
CA PRO A 99 -12.65 -10.46 -9.83
C PRO A 99 -12.49 -11.97 -9.58
N TYR A 100 -11.51 -12.64 -10.21
CA TYR A 100 -11.29 -14.09 -10.03
C TYR A 100 -10.20 -14.40 -9.01
N LYS A 101 -9.44 -13.38 -8.59
CA LYS A 101 -8.35 -13.49 -7.61
C LYS A 101 -8.55 -12.48 -6.46
N ALA A 102 -9.79 -12.10 -6.17
CA ALA A 102 -10.10 -11.09 -5.16
C ALA A 102 -9.56 -11.43 -3.76
N TRP A 103 -9.60 -12.70 -3.34
CA TRP A 103 -9.01 -13.13 -2.07
C TRP A 103 -7.50 -13.15 -2.09
N HIS A 104 -6.89 -13.43 -3.24
CA HIS A 104 -5.45 -13.29 -3.39
C HIS A 104 -5.04 -11.82 -3.20
N SER A 105 -5.73 -10.88 -3.85
CA SER A 105 -5.53 -9.44 -3.64
C SER A 105 -5.74 -9.03 -2.18
N ILE A 106 -6.84 -9.45 -1.54
CA ILE A 106 -7.13 -9.14 -0.13
C ILE A 106 -6.05 -9.73 0.79
N LEU A 107 -5.59 -10.95 0.55
CA LEU A 107 -4.52 -11.58 1.32
C LEU A 107 -3.19 -10.83 1.18
N LEU A 108 -2.78 -10.48 -0.04
CA LEU A 108 -1.54 -9.73 -0.26
C LEU A 108 -1.57 -8.37 0.42
N LEU A 109 -2.68 -7.63 0.30
CA LEU A 109 -2.88 -6.36 1.01
C LEU A 109 -2.91 -6.56 2.53
N THR A 110 -3.53 -7.64 3.01
CA THR A 110 -3.53 -8.00 4.44
C THR A 110 -2.12 -8.22 4.94
N LEU A 111 -1.30 -9.00 4.24
CA LEU A 111 0.09 -9.27 4.62
C LEU A 111 0.95 -8.01 4.55
N GLN A 112 0.74 -7.14 3.56
CA GLN A 112 1.38 -5.84 3.48
C GLN A 112 1.05 -4.95 4.70
N GLU A 113 -0.22 -4.92 5.11
CA GLU A 113 -0.65 -4.22 6.32
C GLU A 113 -0.13 -4.87 7.61
N LEU A 114 0.03 -6.19 7.62
CA LEU A 114 0.60 -6.91 8.75
C LEU A 114 2.12 -6.65 8.90
N GLU A 115 2.81 -6.31 7.82
CA GLU A 115 4.21 -5.86 7.83
C GLU A 115 4.37 -4.39 8.26
N GLN A 116 3.28 -3.65 8.47
CA GLN A 116 3.32 -2.32 9.06
C GLN A 116 3.61 -2.38 10.57
N PRO A 117 4.21 -1.33 11.16
CA PRO A 117 4.36 -1.21 12.60
C PRO A 117 3.01 -1.34 13.32
N ASP A 118 3.03 -2.03 14.46
CA ASP A 118 1.86 -2.19 15.32
C ASP A 118 1.40 -0.85 15.92
N GLU A 119 2.36 0.04 16.20
CA GLU A 119 2.16 1.37 16.72
C GLU A 119 2.98 2.39 15.92
N ALA A 120 2.61 3.68 15.99
CA ALA A 120 3.32 4.76 15.31
C ALA A 120 4.71 5.08 15.90
N ARG A 121 5.18 4.29 16.88
CA ARG A 121 6.49 4.49 17.52
C ARG A 121 7.60 3.89 16.68
N ARG A 122 8.73 4.61 16.56
CA ARG A 122 9.94 4.12 15.89
C ARG A 122 10.42 2.80 16.51
N GLY A 123 10.63 1.80 15.68
CA GLY A 123 11.09 0.47 16.10
C GLY A 123 10.01 -0.40 16.76
N ALA A 124 8.73 0.00 16.72
CA ALA A 124 7.65 -0.88 17.13
C ALA A 124 7.66 -2.19 16.31
N PRO A 125 7.30 -3.33 16.92
CA PRO A 125 7.17 -4.58 16.19
C PRO A 125 6.15 -4.46 15.07
N ARG A 126 6.30 -5.29 14.05
CA ARG A 126 5.27 -5.42 12.99
C ARG A 126 4.05 -6.14 13.56
N GLN A 127 2.88 -5.89 12.97
CA GLN A 127 1.64 -6.55 13.41
C GLN A 127 1.74 -8.08 13.27
N ILE A 128 2.39 -8.59 12.22
CA ILE A 128 2.58 -10.03 12.00
C ILE A 128 3.47 -10.68 13.07
N GLU A 129 4.51 -9.98 13.52
CA GLU A 129 5.40 -10.45 14.58
C GLU A 129 4.65 -10.51 15.90
N SER A 130 3.87 -9.46 16.17
CA SER A 130 3.04 -9.38 17.37
C SER A 130 1.97 -10.48 17.39
N LEU A 131 1.37 -10.78 16.23
CA LEU A 131 0.43 -11.89 16.06
C LEU A 131 1.11 -13.25 16.30
N ALA A 132 2.29 -13.48 15.70
CA ALA A 132 3.03 -14.73 15.84
C ALA A 132 3.46 -14.96 17.30
N VAL A 133 4.10 -13.97 17.91
CA VAL A 133 4.51 -14.00 19.32
C VAL A 133 3.31 -14.19 20.24
N GLY A 134 2.26 -13.38 20.06
CA GLY A 134 1.04 -13.45 20.84
C GLY A 134 0.41 -14.84 20.79
N THR A 135 0.33 -15.42 19.60
CA THR A 135 -0.24 -16.75 19.39
C THR A 135 0.61 -17.84 20.04
N LEU A 136 1.91 -17.88 19.73
CA LEU A 136 2.84 -18.89 20.22
C LEU A 136 2.96 -18.89 21.74
N ALA A 137 3.05 -17.71 22.37
CA ALA A 137 3.15 -17.60 23.82
C ALA A 137 1.91 -18.17 24.53
N HIS A 138 0.71 -17.92 24.01
CA HIS A 138 -0.51 -18.48 24.59
C HIS A 138 -0.71 -19.98 24.29
N VAL A 139 -0.27 -20.47 23.14
CA VAL A 139 -0.24 -21.91 22.85
C VAL A 139 0.74 -22.61 23.79
N ALA A 140 1.92 -22.04 24.00
CA ALA A 140 2.90 -22.53 24.97
C ALA A 140 2.34 -22.54 26.39
N ALA A 141 1.62 -21.48 26.79
CA ALA A 141 0.97 -21.42 28.09
C ALA A 141 -0.10 -22.50 28.27
N ASP A 142 -0.94 -22.76 27.25
CA ASP A 142 -1.89 -23.90 27.26
C ASP A 142 -1.15 -25.23 27.42
N PHE A 143 -0.02 -25.40 26.71
CA PHE A 143 0.76 -26.62 26.77
C PHE A 143 1.41 -26.85 28.14
N VAL A 144 2.07 -25.84 28.71
CA VAL A 144 2.73 -25.92 30.03
C VAL A 144 1.72 -26.21 31.15
N ALA A 145 0.53 -25.61 31.09
CA ALA A 145 -0.52 -25.87 32.07
C ALA A 145 -0.92 -27.36 32.15
N ASP A 146 -0.78 -28.07 31.03
CA ASP A 146 -1.16 -29.49 30.91
C ASP A 146 0.03 -30.46 31.03
N LEU A 147 1.25 -29.96 31.30
CA LEU A 147 2.45 -30.80 31.46
C LEU A 147 2.53 -31.38 32.89
N PRO A 148 2.44 -32.71 33.07
CA PRO A 148 2.52 -33.31 34.40
C PRO A 148 3.91 -33.12 35.01
N GLY A 149 3.96 -32.60 36.25
CA GLY A 149 5.20 -32.49 37.02
C GLY A 149 6.15 -31.36 36.58
N TYR A 150 5.70 -30.42 35.75
CA TYR A 150 6.49 -29.22 35.43
C TYR A 150 6.63 -28.33 36.68
N LYS A 151 7.86 -28.07 37.09
CA LYS A 151 8.16 -27.23 38.27
C LYS A 151 7.77 -25.79 37.99
N ASP A 152 6.93 -25.21 38.85
CA ASP A 152 6.40 -23.84 38.72
C ASP A 152 5.60 -23.60 37.42
N ALA A 153 4.71 -24.53 37.08
CA ALA A 153 3.81 -24.40 35.93
C ALA A 153 2.97 -23.12 35.99
N ASP A 154 2.43 -22.77 37.16
CA ASP A 154 1.60 -21.57 37.33
C ASP A 154 2.37 -20.28 37.05
N GLY A 155 3.62 -20.16 37.53
CA GLY A 155 4.50 -19.03 37.26
C GLY A 155 4.83 -18.91 35.77
N ALA A 156 5.19 -20.02 35.13
CA ALA A 156 5.48 -20.07 33.69
C ALA A 156 4.26 -19.71 32.83
N VAL A 157 3.09 -20.26 33.15
CA VAL A 157 1.83 -19.95 32.46
C VAL A 157 1.51 -18.47 32.60
N SER A 158 1.55 -17.92 33.81
CA SER A 158 1.29 -16.49 34.06
C SER A 158 2.23 -15.59 33.24
N PHE A 159 3.53 -15.92 33.22
CA PHE A 159 4.54 -15.21 32.44
C PHE A 159 4.24 -15.27 30.93
N LEU A 160 3.97 -16.46 30.37
CA LEU A 160 3.70 -16.65 28.95
C LEU A 160 2.40 -15.97 28.50
N ARG A 161 1.35 -15.97 29.34
CA ARG A 161 0.11 -15.23 29.08
C ARG A 161 0.37 -13.73 29.03
N LYS A 162 1.15 -13.20 29.98
CA LYS A 162 1.53 -11.79 30.00
C LYS A 162 2.34 -11.42 28.75
N LEU A 163 3.34 -12.23 28.41
CA LEU A 163 4.15 -12.06 27.20
C LEU A 163 3.30 -12.05 25.94
N GLY A 164 2.35 -12.98 25.82
CA GLY A 164 1.46 -13.04 24.68
C GLY A 164 0.49 -11.86 24.59
N ALA A 165 0.01 -11.35 25.71
CA ALA A 165 -0.87 -10.17 25.76
C ALA A 165 -0.11 -8.89 25.39
N GLU A 166 1.14 -8.75 25.85
CA GLU A 166 2.02 -7.63 25.54
C GLU A 166 2.65 -7.75 24.15
N ALA A 167 2.68 -8.95 23.57
CA ALA A 167 3.32 -9.31 22.31
C ALA A 167 4.70 -8.65 22.12
N ALA A 168 5.50 -8.65 23.20
CA ALA A 168 6.84 -8.10 23.18
C ALA A 168 7.77 -9.00 22.36
N LEU A 169 8.60 -8.42 21.49
CA LEU A 169 9.58 -9.19 20.73
C LEU A 169 10.55 -9.94 21.67
N PRO A 170 11.07 -11.10 21.25
CA PRO A 170 12.02 -11.86 22.04
C PRO A 170 13.26 -11.02 22.42
N ASP A 171 13.47 -10.84 23.72
CA ASP A 171 14.63 -10.24 24.36
C ASP A 171 15.48 -11.32 25.07
N GLU A 172 16.57 -10.95 25.74
CA GLU A 172 17.43 -11.91 26.45
C GLU A 172 16.70 -12.77 27.50
N LYS A 173 15.59 -12.26 28.06
CA LYS A 173 14.81 -12.96 29.10
C LYS A 173 13.76 -13.90 28.51
N THR A 174 13.18 -13.54 27.38
CA THR A 174 12.08 -14.24 26.74
C THR A 174 12.55 -15.18 25.63
N ARG A 175 13.70 -14.91 25.01
CA ARG A 175 14.30 -15.74 23.95
C ARG A 175 14.45 -17.22 24.32
N PRO A 176 14.92 -17.60 25.53
CA PRO A 176 15.01 -19.02 25.90
C PRO A 176 13.66 -19.74 25.86
N TRP A 177 12.55 -19.05 26.14
CA TRP A 177 11.21 -19.64 26.05
C TRP A 177 10.77 -19.89 24.62
N PHE A 178 11.07 -18.96 23.70
CA PHE A 178 10.75 -19.17 22.30
C PHE A 178 11.67 -20.19 21.64
N GLU A 179 12.95 -20.24 22.00
CA GLU A 179 13.88 -21.31 21.57
C GLU A 179 13.42 -22.67 22.09
N TRP A 180 13.00 -22.75 23.36
CA TRP A 180 12.39 -23.96 23.91
C TRP A 180 11.14 -24.35 23.12
N LEU A 181 10.21 -23.42 22.87
CA LEU A 181 8.98 -23.70 22.13
C LEU A 181 9.28 -24.13 20.69
N SER A 182 10.24 -23.47 20.03
CA SER A 182 10.70 -23.82 18.69
C SER A 182 11.23 -25.26 18.66
N GLY A 183 12.05 -25.64 19.65
CA GLY A 183 12.50 -27.02 19.81
C GLY A 183 11.35 -28.02 19.98
N ARG A 184 10.25 -27.63 20.62
CA ARG A 184 9.02 -28.45 20.75
C ARG A 184 8.21 -28.52 19.46
N ILE A 185 8.17 -27.44 18.68
CA ILE A 185 7.53 -27.40 17.36
C ILE A 185 8.30 -28.29 16.37
N LEU A 186 9.62 -28.33 16.46
CA LEU A 186 10.44 -29.19 15.60
C LEU A 186 10.44 -30.67 16.05
N ASP A 187 9.97 -30.99 17.25
CA ASP A 187 9.82 -32.37 17.72
C ASP A 187 8.47 -32.97 17.25
N PRO A 188 8.46 -34.04 16.43
CA PRO A 188 7.23 -34.64 15.91
C PRO A 188 6.24 -35.11 16.98
N ARG A 189 6.70 -35.45 18.19
CA ARG A 189 5.85 -35.92 19.29
C ARG A 189 5.19 -34.76 20.01
N ASP A 190 5.87 -33.63 20.13
CA ASP A 190 5.36 -32.48 20.87
C ASP A 190 4.54 -31.55 19.99
N ILE A 191 4.86 -31.40 18.70
CA ILE A 191 4.06 -30.60 17.76
C ILE A 191 2.62 -31.12 17.63
N GLY A 192 2.41 -32.45 17.65
CA GLY A 192 1.07 -33.05 17.64
C GLY A 192 0.26 -32.74 18.91
N LYS A 193 0.92 -32.57 20.05
CA LYS A 193 0.26 -32.15 21.29
C LYS A 193 -0.05 -30.66 21.28
N LEU A 194 0.85 -29.83 20.74
CA LEU A 194 0.65 -28.39 20.57
C LEU A 194 -0.51 -28.11 19.62
N SER A 195 -0.58 -28.80 18.47
CA SER A 195 -1.69 -28.68 17.51
C SER A 195 -3.02 -29.12 18.12
N ALA A 196 -3.04 -30.19 18.93
CA ALA A 196 -4.25 -30.62 19.64
C ALA A 196 -4.81 -29.53 20.59
N ARG A 197 -3.97 -28.62 21.11
CA ARG A 197 -4.45 -27.48 21.93
C ARG A 197 -5.26 -26.48 21.11
N LEU A 198 -4.91 -26.27 19.84
CA LEU A 198 -5.71 -25.44 18.94
C LEU A 198 -7.13 -26.03 18.78
N HIS A 199 -7.22 -27.34 18.52
CA HIS A 199 -8.51 -28.03 18.40
C HIS A 199 -9.35 -28.01 19.67
N LEU A 200 -8.74 -28.19 20.84
CA LEU A 200 -9.46 -28.09 22.13
C LEU A 200 -10.07 -26.70 22.36
N ARG A 201 -9.57 -25.67 21.67
CA ARG A 201 -10.12 -24.31 21.66
C ARG A 201 -11.09 -24.04 20.52
N GLY A 202 -11.43 -25.04 19.71
CA GLY A 202 -12.33 -24.93 18.58
C GLY A 202 -11.72 -24.19 17.39
N ILE A 203 -10.39 -24.21 17.26
CA ILE A 203 -9.66 -23.74 16.08
C ILE A 203 -9.46 -24.92 15.14
N ASP A 204 -9.80 -24.71 13.88
CA ASP A 204 -9.79 -25.72 12.84
C ASP A 204 -9.11 -25.13 11.60
N LEU A 205 -7.85 -25.49 11.42
CA LEU A 205 -7.00 -24.94 10.36
C LEU A 205 -6.92 -25.93 9.20
N ASP A 206 -8.01 -26.66 8.94
CA ASP A 206 -8.15 -27.65 7.87
C ASP A 206 -7.07 -28.74 7.90
N GLY A 207 -6.65 -29.15 9.10
CA GLY A 207 -5.59 -30.14 9.27
C GLY A 207 -4.18 -29.60 8.97
N ARG A 208 -3.97 -28.28 9.08
CA ARG A 208 -2.68 -27.59 8.89
C ARG A 208 -2.18 -26.89 10.15
N GLU A 209 -2.67 -27.29 11.32
CA GLU A 209 -2.31 -26.72 12.62
C GLU A 209 -0.80 -26.72 12.85
N GLN A 210 -0.14 -27.82 12.49
CA GLN A 210 1.31 -27.97 12.62
C GLN A 210 2.06 -26.98 11.72
N ALA A 211 1.66 -26.87 10.45
CA ALA A 211 2.25 -25.92 9.51
C ALA A 211 2.11 -24.47 10.00
N TRP A 212 0.94 -24.11 10.53
CA TRP A 212 0.73 -22.78 11.11
C TRP A 212 1.68 -22.49 12.27
N LEU A 213 1.87 -23.43 13.20
CA LEU A 213 2.80 -23.24 14.32
C LEU A 213 4.25 -23.07 13.84
N ILE A 214 4.67 -23.87 12.85
CA ILE A 214 6.00 -23.76 12.21
C ILE A 214 6.19 -22.39 11.55
N VAL A 215 5.22 -21.97 10.74
CA VAL A 215 5.26 -20.68 10.02
C VAL A 215 5.30 -19.50 10.99
N LEU A 216 4.48 -19.54 12.05
CA LEU A 216 4.52 -18.49 13.07
C LEU A 216 5.85 -18.49 13.84
N ALA A 217 6.43 -19.66 14.13
CA ALA A 217 7.73 -19.75 14.78
C ALA A 217 8.83 -19.12 13.93
N ALA A 218 8.85 -19.41 12.62
CA ALA A 218 9.78 -18.79 11.68
C ALA A 218 9.62 -17.26 11.64
N ILE A 219 8.38 -16.74 11.68
CA ILE A 219 8.12 -15.29 11.72
C ILE A 219 8.60 -14.63 13.00
N ALA A 220 8.42 -15.29 14.15
CA ALA A 220 8.71 -14.75 15.47
C ALA A 220 10.21 -14.84 15.85
N LEU A 221 10.92 -15.84 15.36
CA LEU A 221 12.28 -16.19 15.82
C LEU A 221 13.39 -15.87 14.84
N ASP A 222 13.11 -15.93 13.53
CA ASP A 222 14.12 -15.63 12.53
C ASP A 222 14.38 -14.13 12.42
N GLU A 223 15.54 -13.76 11.89
CA GLU A 223 15.86 -12.38 11.60
C GLU A 223 14.85 -11.77 10.62
N ARG A 224 14.63 -10.46 10.70
CA ARG A 224 13.65 -9.75 9.86
C ARG A 224 13.87 -9.94 8.35
N HIS A 225 15.10 -10.21 7.94
CA HIS A 225 15.48 -10.50 6.55
C HIS A 225 16.01 -11.92 6.37
N GLY A 226 15.83 -12.77 7.39
CA GLY A 226 16.21 -14.17 7.39
C GLY A 226 15.43 -14.98 6.36
N GLU A 227 16.03 -16.11 5.97
CA GLU A 227 15.48 -17.01 4.97
C GLU A 227 14.23 -17.75 5.45
N GLY A 228 14.17 -18.13 6.73
CA GLY A 228 13.02 -18.76 7.36
C GLY A 228 11.81 -17.87 7.31
N ARG A 229 11.96 -16.61 7.73
CA ARG A 229 10.87 -15.63 7.65
C ARG A 229 10.40 -15.41 6.22
N ARG A 230 11.32 -15.23 5.26
CA ARG A 230 10.94 -15.03 3.84
C ARG A 230 10.16 -16.22 3.30
N THR A 231 10.57 -17.44 3.62
CA THR A 231 9.89 -18.67 3.19
C THR A 231 8.53 -18.82 3.86
N ALA A 232 8.41 -18.50 5.16
CA ALA A 232 7.13 -18.48 5.86
C ALA A 232 6.15 -17.45 5.23
N LEU A 233 6.65 -16.28 4.84
CA LEU A 233 5.84 -15.27 4.15
C LEU A 233 5.38 -15.74 2.77
N LYS A 234 6.20 -16.46 2.00
CA LYS A 234 5.76 -17.08 0.74
C LYS A 234 4.58 -18.05 0.97
N TRP A 235 4.70 -18.93 1.97
CA TRP A 235 3.62 -19.85 2.33
C TRP A 235 2.33 -19.12 2.73
N LEU A 236 2.45 -18.02 3.50
CA LEU A 236 1.32 -17.18 3.88
C LEU A 236 0.67 -16.48 2.69
N ARG A 237 1.43 -16.12 1.65
CA ARG A 237 0.93 -15.54 0.39
C ARG A 237 0.22 -16.55 -0.53
N ALA A 238 0.07 -17.80 -0.08
CA ALA A 238 -0.41 -18.91 -0.90
C ALA A 238 0.49 -19.19 -2.11
N GLU A 239 1.78 -18.86 -2.01
CA GLU A 239 2.78 -19.20 -3.02
C GLU A 239 3.28 -20.64 -2.80
N PRO A 240 3.51 -21.39 -3.90
CA PRO A 240 4.13 -22.71 -3.81
C PRO A 240 5.58 -22.57 -3.32
N LEU A 241 5.95 -23.39 -2.34
CA LEU A 241 7.33 -23.50 -1.88
C LEU A 241 8.09 -24.53 -2.71
N GLU A 242 9.39 -24.32 -2.89
CA GLU A 242 10.30 -25.34 -3.43
C GLU A 242 10.53 -26.47 -2.42
N VAL A 243 11.02 -27.63 -2.88
CA VAL A 243 11.20 -28.82 -2.01
C VAL A 243 12.19 -28.54 -0.88
N ASP A 244 13.28 -27.84 -1.19
CA ASP A 244 14.28 -27.40 -0.22
C ASP A 244 13.72 -26.35 0.75
N GLU A 245 12.86 -25.45 0.29
CA GLU A 245 12.15 -24.48 1.14
C GLU A 245 11.18 -25.18 2.13
N VAL A 246 10.48 -26.23 1.68
CA VAL A 246 9.60 -27.07 2.53
C VAL A 246 10.43 -27.81 3.59
N GLU A 247 11.51 -28.47 3.18
CA GLU A 247 12.41 -29.18 4.09
C GLU A 247 13.07 -28.23 5.09
N PHE A 248 13.52 -27.06 4.62
CA PHE A 248 14.17 -26.04 5.43
C PHE A 248 13.26 -25.51 6.54
N LEU A 249 11.98 -25.27 6.26
CA LEU A 249 11.01 -24.90 7.29
C LEU A 249 10.60 -26.08 8.19
N GLY A 250 10.88 -27.32 7.81
CA GLY A 250 10.38 -28.51 8.50
C GLY A 250 8.89 -28.79 8.24
N LEU A 251 8.35 -28.29 7.13
CA LEU A 251 6.98 -28.56 6.68
C LEU A 251 6.91 -29.94 6.02
N SER A 252 5.74 -30.58 6.07
CA SER A 252 5.49 -31.77 5.26
C SER A 252 5.09 -31.39 3.83
N ALA A 253 5.24 -32.33 2.88
CA ALA A 253 4.76 -32.10 1.51
C ALA A 253 3.25 -31.81 1.44
N ALA A 254 2.45 -32.32 2.39
CA ALA A 254 1.02 -32.06 2.45
C ALA A 254 0.69 -30.61 2.85
N ASP A 255 1.61 -29.94 3.55
CA ASP A 255 1.46 -28.54 4.00
C ASP A 255 1.72 -27.53 2.88
N ASN A 256 2.46 -27.93 1.84
CA ASN A 256 2.69 -27.14 0.64
C ASN A 256 1.53 -27.28 -0.35
N GLU A 257 0.38 -26.72 0.02
CA GLU A 257 -0.84 -26.77 -0.80
C GLU A 257 -0.75 -25.92 -2.08
N GLY A 258 0.16 -24.93 -2.11
CA GLY A 258 0.41 -24.12 -3.28
C GLY A 258 1.00 -25.00 -4.38
N ARG A 259 0.37 -25.00 -5.57
CA ARG A 259 0.90 -25.73 -6.73
C ARG A 259 1.35 -24.76 -7.82
N GLY A 260 2.42 -25.12 -8.51
CA GLY A 260 2.92 -24.34 -9.63
C GLY A 260 1.91 -24.20 -10.77
N ASP A 261 1.07 -25.21 -10.98
CA ASP A 261 0.04 -25.27 -12.02
C ASP A 261 -1.38 -24.89 -11.53
N SER A 262 -1.50 -24.20 -10.40
CA SER A 262 -2.82 -23.81 -9.87
C SER A 262 -3.57 -22.87 -10.83
N THR A 263 -4.88 -23.08 -10.95
CA THR A 263 -5.82 -22.16 -11.58
C THR A 263 -6.03 -20.88 -10.75
N ALA A 264 -6.59 -19.84 -11.36
CA ALA A 264 -6.96 -18.62 -10.64
C ALA A 264 -7.90 -18.91 -9.45
N GLN A 265 -8.87 -19.81 -9.63
CA GLN A 265 -9.79 -20.21 -8.57
C GLN A 265 -9.06 -20.95 -7.43
N GLU A 266 -8.18 -21.90 -7.73
CA GLU A 266 -7.42 -22.62 -6.70
C GLU A 266 -6.50 -21.68 -5.89
N ILE A 267 -5.86 -20.71 -6.56
CA ILE A 267 -5.07 -19.67 -5.87
C ILE A 267 -5.97 -18.82 -4.96
N ASN A 268 -7.15 -18.43 -5.46
CA ASN A 268 -8.10 -17.63 -4.73
C ASN A 268 -8.65 -18.36 -3.50
N ASP A 269 -8.99 -19.65 -3.63
CA ASP A 269 -9.48 -20.51 -2.55
C ASP A 269 -8.40 -20.74 -1.49
N LEU A 270 -7.16 -21.03 -1.90
CA LEU A 270 -6.05 -21.18 -0.96
C LEU A 270 -5.76 -19.85 -0.24
N SER A 271 -5.84 -18.72 -0.95
CA SER A 271 -5.66 -17.40 -0.35
C SER A 271 -6.72 -17.10 0.71
N PHE A 272 -7.97 -17.49 0.44
CA PHE A 272 -9.05 -17.39 1.41
C PHE A 272 -8.80 -18.26 2.65
N ARG A 273 -8.38 -19.52 2.48
CA ARG A 273 -8.02 -20.41 3.60
C ARG A 273 -6.88 -19.84 4.45
N ARG A 274 -5.87 -19.20 3.84
CA ARG A 274 -4.80 -18.52 4.59
C ARG A 274 -5.33 -17.36 5.42
N LEU A 275 -6.21 -16.53 4.85
CA LEU A 275 -6.87 -15.45 5.59
C LEU A 275 -7.76 -15.97 6.73
N GLN A 276 -8.49 -17.06 6.48
CA GLN A 276 -9.31 -17.73 7.48
C GLN A 276 -8.46 -18.23 8.65
N GLY A 277 -7.33 -18.87 8.37
CA GLY A 277 -6.41 -19.33 9.41
C GLY A 277 -5.85 -18.20 10.27
N LEU A 278 -5.44 -17.08 9.65
CA LEU A 278 -5.03 -15.86 10.37
C LEU A 278 -6.15 -15.36 11.32
N CYS A 279 -7.38 -15.31 10.82
CA CYS A 279 -8.54 -14.86 11.59
C CYS A 279 -8.94 -15.84 12.70
N GLN A 280 -8.77 -17.15 12.50
CA GLN A 280 -8.99 -18.12 13.57
C GLN A 280 -7.94 -17.97 14.68
N LEU A 281 -6.65 -17.92 14.32
CA LEU A 281 -5.53 -17.75 15.25
C LEU A 281 -5.59 -16.41 16.01
N ALA A 282 -6.26 -15.40 15.44
CA ALA A 282 -6.53 -14.11 16.10
C ALA A 282 -7.19 -14.25 17.50
N CYS A 283 -7.87 -15.37 17.79
CA CYS A 283 -8.43 -15.62 19.12
C CYS A 283 -7.35 -15.71 20.21
N TYR A 284 -6.13 -16.12 19.86
CA TYR A 284 -4.98 -16.18 20.74
C TYR A 284 -4.27 -14.83 20.93
N TYR A 285 -4.58 -13.80 20.14
CA TYR A 285 -3.93 -12.50 20.25
C TYR A 285 -4.89 -11.32 20.22
N ARG A 286 -5.41 -10.94 19.04
CA ARG A 286 -6.40 -9.87 18.89
C ARG A 286 -7.19 -9.97 17.59
N PRO A 287 -8.48 -9.55 17.56
CA PRO A 287 -9.32 -9.62 16.35
C PRO A 287 -8.80 -8.75 15.20
N PHE A 288 -9.20 -9.10 13.98
CA PHE A 288 -8.94 -8.29 12.78
C PHE A 288 -9.96 -7.17 12.61
N LEU A 289 -9.51 -6.04 12.09
CA LEU A 289 -10.34 -4.95 11.57
C LEU A 289 -10.00 -4.78 10.09
N PHE A 290 -10.90 -5.22 9.22
CA PHE A 290 -10.80 -5.02 7.77
C PHE A 290 -11.58 -3.77 7.38
N CYS A 291 -10.88 -2.79 6.79
CA CYS A 291 -11.47 -1.55 6.32
C CYS A 291 -11.37 -1.47 4.80
N PHE A 292 -12.46 -1.75 4.10
CA PHE A 292 -12.58 -1.53 2.66
C PHE A 292 -12.88 -0.05 2.42
N ASP A 293 -11.94 0.66 1.82
CA ASP A 293 -12.11 2.07 1.46
C ASP A 293 -11.98 2.28 -0.05
N GLN A 294 -12.36 3.47 -0.50
CA GLN A 294 -12.35 3.85 -1.91
C GLN A 294 -13.22 2.93 -2.79
N THR A 295 -14.37 2.49 -2.27
CA THR A 295 -15.24 1.53 -2.97
C THR A 295 -15.83 2.08 -4.28
N GLU A 296 -15.75 3.39 -4.51
CA GLU A 296 -16.16 4.05 -5.75
C GLU A 296 -15.42 3.49 -6.98
N PHE A 297 -14.22 2.93 -6.81
CA PHE A 297 -13.48 2.28 -7.91
C PHE A 297 -14.18 1.06 -8.50
N TYR A 298 -14.96 0.34 -7.70
CA TYR A 298 -15.66 -0.84 -8.20
C TYR A 298 -16.77 -0.49 -9.19
N ALA A 299 -17.27 0.76 -9.15
CA ALA A 299 -18.35 1.23 -10.03
C ALA A 299 -18.03 1.07 -11.52
N SER A 300 -16.74 1.07 -11.87
CA SER A 300 -16.22 0.92 -13.23
C SER A 300 -16.44 -0.46 -13.87
N ASP A 301 -16.66 -1.51 -13.06
CA ASP A 301 -16.72 -2.89 -13.54
C ASP A 301 -17.76 -3.72 -12.77
N PRO A 302 -18.89 -4.10 -13.42
CA PRO A 302 -19.92 -4.92 -12.78
C PRO A 302 -19.43 -6.26 -12.23
N ALA A 303 -18.36 -6.85 -12.79
CA ALA A 303 -17.79 -8.09 -12.27
C ALA A 303 -17.10 -7.86 -10.92
N LEU A 304 -16.44 -6.72 -10.73
CA LEU A 304 -15.85 -6.37 -9.44
C LEU A 304 -16.92 -6.16 -8.37
N ILE A 305 -18.04 -5.51 -8.70
CA ILE A 305 -19.13 -5.28 -7.74
C ILE A 305 -19.78 -6.60 -7.30
N ARG A 306 -20.04 -7.52 -8.23
CA ARG A 306 -20.55 -8.86 -7.88
C ARG A 306 -19.57 -9.61 -6.98
N THR A 307 -18.28 -9.50 -7.28
CA THR A 307 -17.23 -10.14 -6.49
C THR A 307 -17.12 -9.53 -5.10
N LEU A 308 -17.23 -8.20 -4.96
CA LEU A 308 -17.31 -7.53 -3.66
C LEU A 308 -18.48 -8.07 -2.84
N GLY A 309 -19.66 -8.23 -3.45
CA GLY A 309 -20.82 -8.86 -2.81
C GLY A 309 -20.52 -10.27 -2.31
N ASN A 310 -19.87 -11.11 -3.12
CA ASN A 310 -19.45 -12.46 -2.73
C ASN A 310 -18.44 -12.44 -1.57
N CYS A 311 -17.45 -11.55 -1.61
CA CYS A 311 -16.47 -11.40 -0.53
C CYS A 311 -17.17 -11.00 0.78
N ILE A 312 -18.13 -10.07 0.74
CA ILE A 312 -18.88 -9.65 1.93
C ILE A 312 -19.65 -10.83 2.55
N ASP A 313 -20.26 -11.67 1.73
CA ASP A 313 -20.99 -12.85 2.21
C ASP A 313 -20.04 -13.88 2.82
N GLN A 314 -18.92 -14.20 2.15
CA GLN A 314 -17.91 -15.13 2.67
C GLN A 314 -17.21 -14.61 3.93
N LEU A 315 -16.93 -13.30 4.04
CA LEU A 315 -16.48 -12.68 5.29
C LEU A 315 -17.48 -12.97 6.41
N TYR A 316 -18.77 -12.79 6.14
CA TYR A 316 -19.82 -12.99 7.13
C TYR A 316 -20.10 -14.47 7.47
N VAL A 317 -19.89 -15.40 6.55
CA VAL A 317 -20.22 -16.82 6.79
C VAL A 317 -19.04 -17.57 7.39
N ASP A 318 -17.84 -17.39 6.83
CA ASP A 318 -16.72 -18.32 7.05
C ASP A 318 -15.59 -17.74 7.92
N LEU A 319 -15.47 -16.41 8.00
CA LEU A 319 -14.37 -15.76 8.69
C LEU A 319 -14.76 -15.35 10.12
N ARG A 320 -14.01 -15.81 11.12
CA ARG A 320 -14.26 -15.52 12.54
C ARG A 320 -13.38 -14.39 13.07
N ASN A 321 -13.65 -13.90 14.29
CA ASN A 321 -12.79 -12.95 15.02
C ASN A 321 -12.37 -11.70 14.22
N HIS A 322 -13.28 -11.13 13.45
CA HIS A 322 -13.02 -9.90 12.72
C HIS A 322 -14.22 -8.96 12.73
N LEU A 323 -13.95 -7.68 12.49
CA LEU A 323 -14.93 -6.67 12.10
C LEU A 323 -14.61 -6.19 10.69
N THR A 324 -15.62 -6.17 9.83
CA THR A 324 -15.51 -5.57 8.49
C THR A 324 -16.20 -4.22 8.49
N VAL A 325 -15.49 -3.19 8.00
CA VAL A 325 -15.99 -1.83 7.78
C VAL A 325 -15.85 -1.51 6.30
N ILE A 326 -16.91 -1.01 5.69
CA ILE A 326 -16.94 -0.63 4.27
C ILE A 326 -17.30 0.85 4.21
N THR A 327 -16.43 1.65 3.59
CA THR A 327 -16.66 3.08 3.39
C THR A 327 -17.02 3.38 1.94
N ALA A 328 -18.03 4.23 1.73
CA ALA A 328 -18.49 4.62 0.40
C ALA A 328 -19.08 6.04 0.39
N ASN A 329 -19.05 6.71 -0.76
CA ASN A 329 -19.95 7.84 -1.01
C ASN A 329 -21.39 7.35 -1.20
N GLN A 330 -22.35 8.08 -0.62
CA GLN A 330 -23.77 7.70 -0.61
C GLN A 330 -24.33 7.56 -2.03
N GLU A 331 -24.05 8.50 -2.91
CA GLU A 331 -24.54 8.49 -4.29
C GLU A 331 -24.00 7.28 -5.07
N ASN A 332 -22.67 7.12 -5.15
CA ASN A 332 -22.04 5.98 -5.82
C ASN A 332 -22.53 4.64 -5.26
N TRP A 333 -22.66 4.53 -3.93
CA TRP A 333 -23.14 3.33 -3.29
C TRP A 333 -24.57 3.00 -3.69
N ALA A 334 -25.49 3.98 -3.59
CA ALA A 334 -26.91 3.77 -3.81
C ALA A 334 -27.26 3.53 -5.29
N THR A 335 -26.57 4.18 -6.22
CA THR A 335 -26.93 4.18 -7.65
C THR A 335 -26.12 3.20 -8.48
N GLU A 336 -24.84 2.99 -8.16
CA GLU A 336 -23.92 2.22 -9.01
C GLU A 336 -23.55 0.85 -8.40
N ILE A 337 -23.34 0.79 -7.09
CA ILE A 337 -22.80 -0.40 -6.41
C ILE A 337 -23.92 -1.29 -5.89
N LEU A 338 -24.73 -0.80 -4.94
CA LEU A 338 -25.75 -1.57 -4.24
C LEU A 338 -26.75 -2.27 -5.19
N PRO A 339 -27.25 -1.63 -6.28
CA PRO A 339 -28.18 -2.28 -7.20
C PRO A 339 -27.62 -3.52 -7.90
N ARG A 340 -26.29 -3.62 -8.01
CA ARG A 340 -25.59 -4.72 -8.69
C ARG A 340 -25.08 -5.81 -7.73
N ILE A 341 -25.19 -5.60 -6.41
CA ILE A 341 -24.97 -6.63 -5.38
C ILE A 341 -26.26 -7.46 -5.25
N ALA A 342 -26.17 -8.79 -5.15
CA ALA A 342 -27.35 -9.64 -5.03
C ALA A 342 -27.98 -9.54 -3.63
N GLN A 343 -29.30 -9.76 -3.54
CA GLN A 343 -30.06 -9.55 -2.30
C GLN A 343 -29.50 -10.30 -1.07
N PRO A 344 -29.10 -11.59 -1.14
CA PRO A 344 -28.57 -12.30 0.03
C PRO A 344 -27.31 -11.64 0.60
N GLN A 345 -26.48 -11.04 -0.26
CA GLN A 345 -25.25 -10.37 0.13
C GLN A 345 -25.55 -9.00 0.76
N ARG A 346 -26.60 -8.31 0.28
CA ARG A 346 -27.08 -7.06 0.90
C ARG A 346 -27.53 -7.29 2.33
N ASP A 347 -28.13 -8.45 2.63
CA ASP A 347 -28.60 -8.78 3.98
C ASP A 347 -27.44 -8.96 4.99
N ARG A 348 -26.19 -9.07 4.50
CA ARG A 348 -24.96 -9.13 5.31
C ARG A 348 -24.40 -7.76 5.67
N LEU A 349 -24.96 -6.69 5.12
CA LEU A 349 -24.62 -5.31 5.48
C LEU A 349 -25.41 -4.85 6.70
N SER A 350 -24.79 -4.07 7.57
CA SER A 350 -25.47 -3.39 8.66
C SER A 350 -26.40 -2.30 8.11
N PRO A 351 -27.34 -1.79 8.92
CA PRO A 351 -27.92 -0.48 8.66
C PRO A 351 -26.81 0.56 8.47
N ILE A 352 -27.04 1.51 7.58
CA ILE A 352 -26.09 2.56 7.21
C ILE A 352 -25.64 3.33 8.46
N VAL A 353 -24.34 3.65 8.50
CA VAL A 353 -23.73 4.60 9.42
C VAL A 353 -23.41 5.85 8.60
N GLU A 354 -24.23 6.89 8.71
CA GLU A 354 -24.01 8.13 7.98
C GLU A 354 -22.96 8.99 8.68
N LEU A 355 -22.05 9.56 7.89
CA LEU A 355 -21.14 10.60 8.35
C LEU A 355 -21.79 11.97 8.23
N GLU A 356 -21.59 12.78 9.25
CA GLU A 356 -22.08 14.15 9.29
C GLU A 356 -21.03 15.10 8.71
N GLY A 357 -21.51 16.21 8.14
CA GLY A 357 -20.65 17.33 7.84
C GLY A 357 -20.22 18.04 9.11
N ILE A 358 -19.11 18.78 9.04
CA ILE A 358 -18.74 19.72 10.09
C ILE A 358 -19.77 20.85 10.13
N LYS A 359 -20.18 21.24 11.34
CA LYS A 359 -21.12 22.36 11.61
C LYS A 359 -20.34 23.61 12.01
N LEU A 360 -21.00 24.76 12.08
CA LEU A 360 -20.39 26.06 12.38
C LEU A 360 -19.43 26.04 13.58
N ASP A 361 -19.85 25.51 14.74
CA ASP A 361 -19.02 25.50 15.95
C ASP A 361 -17.77 24.63 15.80
N GLY A 362 -17.93 23.43 15.23
CA GLY A 362 -16.80 22.54 14.96
C GLY A 362 -15.86 23.10 13.89
N ALA A 363 -16.40 23.83 12.91
CA ALA A 363 -15.62 24.51 11.89
C ALA A 363 -14.78 25.64 12.52
N ARG A 364 -15.37 26.40 13.43
CA ARG A 364 -14.66 27.42 14.21
C ARG A 364 -13.54 26.80 15.04
N GLU A 365 -13.79 25.68 15.72
CA GLU A 365 -12.77 24.94 16.48
C GLU A 365 -11.61 24.47 15.59
N LEU A 366 -11.91 23.82 14.46
CA LEU A 366 -10.89 23.34 13.52
C LEU A 366 -10.04 24.48 12.96
N VAL A 367 -10.69 25.56 12.52
CA VAL A 367 -10.02 26.71 11.93
C VAL A 367 -9.14 27.38 12.99
N LEU A 368 -9.67 27.60 14.19
CA LEU A 368 -8.92 28.19 15.30
C LEU A 368 -7.69 27.37 15.67
N ALA A 369 -7.84 26.05 15.85
CA ALA A 369 -6.74 25.16 16.19
C ALA A 369 -5.61 25.25 15.16
N ARG A 370 -5.94 25.25 13.85
CA ARG A 370 -4.94 25.39 12.78
C ARG A 370 -4.25 26.75 12.77
N LEU A 371 -4.96 27.83 13.03
CA LEU A 371 -4.33 29.16 13.10
C LEU A 371 -3.37 29.24 14.30
N GLN A 372 -3.77 28.67 15.44
CA GLN A 372 -2.96 28.63 16.66
C GLN A 372 -1.71 27.76 16.50
N ASP A 373 -1.81 26.60 15.85
CA ASP A 373 -0.67 25.71 15.56
C ASP A 373 0.42 26.39 14.69
N HIS A 374 0.08 27.52 14.06
CA HIS A 374 0.99 28.33 13.24
C HIS A 374 1.43 29.64 13.93
N ASP A 375 1.25 29.76 15.25
CA ASP A 375 1.69 30.89 16.09
C ASP A 375 1.13 32.27 15.65
N LEU A 376 -0.08 32.31 15.06
CA LEU A 376 -0.78 33.56 14.77
C LEU A 376 -1.25 34.24 16.06
N ASP A 377 -1.17 35.57 16.10
CA ASP A 377 -1.70 36.33 17.24
C ASP A 377 -3.24 36.33 17.31
N GLU A 378 -3.77 36.65 18.49
CA GLU A 378 -5.21 36.69 18.74
C GLU A 378 -5.95 37.75 17.88
N ALA A 379 -5.29 38.85 17.52
CA ALA A 379 -5.89 39.92 16.72
C ALA A 379 -6.06 39.49 15.25
N GLU A 380 -5.08 38.77 14.71
CA GLU A 380 -5.09 38.18 13.38
C GLU A 380 -6.10 37.02 13.31
N ILE A 381 -6.18 36.19 14.35
CA ILE A 381 -7.24 35.19 14.47
C ILE A 381 -8.62 35.86 14.46
N ALA A 382 -8.82 36.93 15.24
CA ALA A 382 -10.07 37.68 15.22
C ALA A 382 -10.38 38.28 13.83
N ARG A 383 -9.35 38.79 13.14
CA ARG A 383 -9.44 39.29 11.76
C ARG A 383 -9.86 38.20 10.78
N PHE A 384 -9.42 36.95 10.97
CA PHE A 384 -9.83 35.81 10.13
C PHE A 384 -11.35 35.61 10.12
N PHE A 385 -11.95 35.63 11.32
CA PHE A 385 -13.38 35.43 11.54
C PHE A 385 -14.22 36.71 11.41
N ALA A 386 -13.63 37.83 11.01
CA ALA A 386 -14.34 39.10 10.83
C ALA A 386 -15.44 38.99 9.75
N ASP A 387 -16.32 40.00 9.73
CA ASP A 387 -17.41 40.16 8.75
C ASP A 387 -18.44 39.02 8.73
N GLY A 388 -18.46 38.17 9.76
CA GLY A 388 -19.30 36.98 9.80
C GLY A 388 -18.95 35.97 8.70
N TRP A 389 -17.68 35.92 8.26
CA TRP A 389 -17.26 35.08 7.14
C TRP A 389 -17.65 33.62 7.36
N LEU A 390 -17.39 33.07 8.54
CA LEU A 390 -17.67 31.66 8.81
C LEU A 390 -19.18 31.41 8.80
N GLU A 391 -19.98 32.30 9.40
CA GLU A 391 -21.43 32.24 9.37
C GLU A 391 -21.96 32.25 7.93
N SER A 392 -21.38 33.09 7.06
CA SER A 392 -21.73 33.15 5.62
C SER A 392 -21.37 31.87 4.85
N VAL A 393 -20.32 31.16 5.25
CA VAL A 393 -19.93 29.86 4.66
C VAL A 393 -20.98 28.78 4.95
N PHE A 394 -21.72 28.92 6.05
CA PHE A 394 -22.77 27.99 6.50
C PHE A 394 -24.20 28.48 6.17
N ASP A 395 -24.36 29.60 5.47
CA ASP A 395 -25.66 30.10 5.00
C ASP A 395 -25.78 29.89 3.48
N PRO A 396 -26.77 29.12 2.98
CA PRO A 396 -27.83 28.40 3.68
C PRO A 396 -27.49 26.95 4.03
N VAL A 397 -26.21 26.54 3.95
CA VAL A 397 -25.79 25.14 4.08
C VAL A 397 -25.32 24.83 5.52
N PRO A 398 -26.15 24.18 6.37
CA PRO A 398 -25.87 24.07 7.81
C PRO A 398 -24.72 23.12 8.16
N GLN A 399 -24.22 22.34 7.20
CA GLN A 399 -23.11 21.41 7.38
C GLN A 399 -22.29 21.27 6.10
N LEU A 400 -20.98 21.07 6.24
CA LEU A 400 -20.07 20.98 5.10
C LEU A 400 -19.14 19.77 5.24
N GLY A 401 -18.65 19.24 4.12
CA GLY A 401 -17.47 18.36 4.18
C GLY A 401 -16.28 19.13 4.75
N VAL A 402 -15.49 18.50 5.63
CA VAL A 402 -14.28 19.11 6.23
C VAL A 402 -13.36 19.65 5.14
N ARG A 403 -13.19 18.93 4.04
CA ARG A 403 -12.37 19.39 2.92
C ARG A 403 -12.88 20.68 2.29
N ALA A 404 -14.20 20.78 2.09
CA ALA A 404 -14.79 21.99 1.52
C ALA A 404 -14.60 23.20 2.43
N LEU A 405 -14.67 22.99 3.76
CA LEU A 405 -14.32 24.03 4.74
C LEU A 405 -12.85 24.44 4.63
N LEU A 406 -11.92 23.48 4.61
CA LEU A 406 -10.47 23.77 4.53
C LEU A 406 -10.12 24.53 3.24
N ILE A 407 -10.73 24.19 2.10
CA ILE A 407 -10.55 24.95 0.85
C ILE A 407 -11.01 26.40 1.01
N ARG A 408 -12.19 26.64 1.61
CA ARG A 408 -12.69 28.00 1.84
C ARG A 408 -11.84 28.78 2.85
N ALA A 409 -11.38 28.11 3.91
CA ALA A 409 -10.48 28.70 4.89
C ALA A 409 -9.13 29.07 4.25
N ALA A 410 -8.61 28.21 3.37
CA ALA A 410 -7.42 28.51 2.58
C ALA A 410 -7.61 29.76 1.72
N ASP A 411 -8.75 29.90 1.05
CA ASP A 411 -9.05 31.09 0.24
C ASP A 411 -9.17 32.36 1.10
N ARG A 412 -9.85 32.29 2.26
CA ARG A 412 -9.91 33.41 3.23
C ARG A 412 -8.53 33.81 3.73
N PHE A 413 -7.66 32.85 4.02
CA PHE A 413 -6.29 33.11 4.44
C PHE A 413 -5.53 33.91 3.38
N ARG A 414 -5.59 33.52 2.11
CA ARG A 414 -4.89 34.22 1.02
C ARG A 414 -5.38 35.65 0.85
N ALA A 415 -6.70 35.86 0.91
CA ALA A 415 -7.31 37.19 0.85
C ALA A 415 -6.80 38.14 1.95
N LEU A 416 -6.51 37.60 3.14
CA LEU A 416 -5.99 38.37 4.28
C LEU A 416 -4.46 38.54 4.27
N ALA A 417 -3.73 37.56 3.75
CA ALA A 417 -2.28 37.59 3.63
C ALA A 417 -1.80 38.56 2.53
N SER A 418 -2.59 38.77 1.47
CA SER A 418 -2.21 39.67 0.36
C SER A 418 -3.40 40.50 -0.15
N PRO A 419 -3.91 41.45 0.64
CA PRO A 419 -5.12 42.21 0.32
C PRO A 419 -4.98 43.16 -0.89
N GLN A 420 -3.76 43.46 -1.34
CA GLN A 420 -3.49 44.25 -2.56
C GLN A 420 -3.43 43.41 -3.84
N ASP A 421 -3.16 42.10 -3.75
CA ASP A 421 -3.03 41.22 -4.94
C ASP A 421 -4.39 40.67 -5.43
N GLU A 422 -5.39 40.52 -4.56
CA GLU A 422 -6.68 39.91 -4.96
C GLU A 422 -7.70 40.88 -5.57
N ARG A 423 -7.51 42.21 -5.49
CA ARG A 423 -8.37 43.17 -6.21
C ARG A 423 -7.97 43.25 -7.69
N GLY A 424 -8.09 42.14 -8.41
CA GLY A 424 -7.99 42.10 -9.88
C GLY A 424 -7.13 40.98 -10.49
N LYS A 425 -6.36 40.21 -9.71
CA LYS A 425 -5.69 39.01 -10.27
C LYS A 425 -6.67 37.84 -10.34
N PRO A 426 -6.76 37.14 -11.48
CA PRO A 426 -7.50 35.88 -11.55
C PRO A 426 -6.91 34.87 -10.55
N PRO A 427 -7.72 33.95 -10.01
CA PRO A 427 -7.22 32.91 -9.11
C PRO A 427 -6.07 32.16 -9.77
N SER A 428 -4.98 31.94 -9.02
CA SER A 428 -3.85 31.15 -9.51
C SER A 428 -4.35 29.81 -10.07
N PRO A 429 -3.89 29.41 -11.27
CA PRO A 429 -4.32 28.15 -11.86
C PRO A 429 -3.98 26.98 -10.91
N PRO A 430 -4.79 25.91 -10.93
CA PRO A 430 -4.45 24.71 -10.18
C PRO A 430 -3.07 24.17 -10.59
N PRO A 431 -2.36 23.44 -9.70
CA PRO A 431 -1.06 22.87 -10.05
C PRO A 431 -1.24 21.93 -11.23
N PRO A 432 -0.42 22.03 -12.28
CA PRO A 432 -0.44 21.10 -13.40
C PRO A 432 -0.44 19.65 -12.95
N LEU A 433 -1.10 18.77 -13.72
CA LEU A 433 -1.13 17.33 -13.43
C LEU A 433 0.27 16.71 -13.39
N ASP A 434 1.23 17.21 -14.18
CA ASP A 434 2.64 16.77 -14.14
C ASP A 434 3.29 17.02 -12.77
N ASP A 435 3.06 18.20 -12.19
CA ASP A 435 3.58 18.55 -10.86
C ASP A 435 2.97 17.66 -9.78
N LEU A 436 1.65 17.47 -9.83
CA LEU A 436 0.95 16.58 -8.91
C LEU A 436 1.43 15.14 -9.06
N PHE A 437 1.70 14.69 -10.30
CA PHE A 437 2.24 13.36 -10.57
C PHE A 437 3.63 13.19 -9.95
N LEU A 438 4.55 14.14 -10.17
CA LEU A 438 5.90 14.10 -9.59
C LEU A 438 5.87 14.04 -8.06
N LEU A 439 4.94 14.75 -7.43
CA LEU A 439 4.75 14.64 -5.98
C LEU A 439 4.31 13.26 -5.53
N GLN A 440 3.42 12.60 -6.28
CA GLN A 440 3.03 11.23 -5.96
C GLN A 440 4.18 10.25 -6.17
N VAL A 441 5.02 10.45 -7.20
CA VAL A 441 6.24 9.65 -7.40
C VAL A 441 7.13 9.71 -6.17
N ASN A 442 7.33 10.92 -5.64
CA ASN A 442 8.16 11.13 -4.46
C ASN A 442 7.52 10.55 -3.18
N ASP A 443 6.20 10.68 -3.01
CA ASP A 443 5.49 10.08 -1.87
C ASP A 443 5.63 8.56 -1.89
N VAL A 444 5.39 7.92 -3.03
CA VAL A 444 5.57 6.47 -3.23
C VAL A 444 7.01 6.06 -2.94
N ARG A 445 8.00 6.76 -3.50
CA ARG A 445 9.42 6.43 -3.30
C ARG A 445 9.83 6.52 -1.82
N SER A 446 9.19 7.40 -1.05
CA SER A 446 9.45 7.53 0.39
C SER A 446 8.84 6.42 1.25
N LYS A 447 7.87 5.65 0.71
CA LYS A 447 7.08 4.66 1.43
C LYS A 447 7.38 3.25 0.91
N GLN A 448 8.21 2.50 1.63
CA GLN A 448 8.60 1.12 1.24
C GLN A 448 7.40 0.22 0.93
N ALA A 449 6.30 0.36 1.68
CA ALA A 449 5.09 -0.42 1.45
C ALA A 449 4.47 -0.15 0.08
N LEU A 450 4.54 1.09 -0.43
CA LEU A 450 4.02 1.45 -1.75
C LEU A 450 4.98 1.07 -2.88
N ILE A 451 6.19 0.58 -2.62
CA ILE A 451 7.13 0.13 -3.65
C ILE A 451 6.98 -1.38 -3.91
N ALA A 452 6.37 -2.11 -2.97
CA ALA A 452 6.18 -3.54 -3.07
C ALA A 452 5.32 -3.93 -4.29
N TYR A 453 5.58 -5.12 -4.84
CA TYR A 453 4.80 -5.68 -5.94
C TYR A 453 3.28 -5.60 -5.68
N SER A 454 2.55 -4.96 -6.60
CA SER A 454 1.09 -4.86 -6.55
C SER A 454 0.49 -5.33 -7.88
N PRO A 455 -0.08 -6.55 -7.94
CA PRO A 455 -0.70 -7.05 -9.16
C PRO A 455 -1.89 -6.18 -9.57
N ASP A 456 -2.62 -5.63 -8.60
CA ASP A 456 -3.75 -4.74 -8.85
C ASP A 456 -3.33 -3.40 -9.47
N ALA A 457 -2.24 -2.77 -9.00
CA ALA A 457 -1.76 -1.52 -9.58
C ALA A 457 -1.25 -1.72 -11.02
N LEU A 458 -0.47 -2.79 -11.25
CA LEU A 458 0.04 -3.15 -12.57
C LEU A 458 -1.09 -3.51 -13.54
N MET A 459 -2.09 -4.25 -13.06
CA MET A 459 -3.24 -4.60 -13.89
C MET A 459 -4.11 -3.41 -14.21
N TRP A 460 -4.39 -2.54 -13.23
CA TRP A 460 -5.07 -1.28 -13.48
C TRP A 460 -4.33 -0.44 -14.52
N PHE A 461 -3.00 -0.35 -14.45
CA PHE A 461 -2.19 0.39 -15.40
C PHE A 461 -2.40 -0.12 -16.84
N VAL A 462 -2.21 -1.42 -17.09
CA VAL A 462 -2.42 -1.95 -18.46
C VAL A 462 -3.89 -1.97 -18.87
N LYS A 463 -4.83 -2.07 -17.93
CA LYS A 463 -6.27 -2.12 -18.24
C LYS A 463 -6.83 -0.75 -18.58
N ASP A 464 -6.54 0.27 -17.77
CA ASP A 464 -7.20 1.57 -17.88
C ASP A 464 -6.31 2.64 -18.52
N VAL A 465 -5.02 2.66 -18.21
CA VAL A 465 -4.05 3.53 -18.90
C VAL A 465 -3.72 2.94 -20.28
N GLY A 466 -3.63 1.62 -20.39
CA GLY A 466 -3.42 0.93 -21.67
C GLY A 466 -4.50 1.20 -22.73
N LYS A 467 -5.75 1.50 -22.33
CA LYS A 467 -6.82 1.93 -23.25
C LYS A 467 -6.49 3.20 -24.05
N GLY A 468 -5.52 3.99 -23.59
CA GLY A 468 -5.03 5.15 -24.32
C GLY A 468 -4.30 4.82 -25.62
N GLN A 469 -3.94 3.55 -25.85
CA GLN A 469 -3.25 3.14 -27.06
C GLN A 469 -4.17 3.21 -28.31
N PRO A 470 -3.72 3.80 -29.42
CA PRO A 470 -4.54 3.92 -30.62
C PRO A 470 -5.03 2.57 -31.15
N GLY A 471 -6.33 2.44 -31.38
CA GLY A 471 -6.94 1.26 -31.99
C GLY A 471 -6.99 0.00 -31.11
N VAL A 472 -6.61 0.10 -29.83
CA VAL A 472 -6.61 -1.04 -28.93
C VAL A 472 -8.01 -1.37 -28.44
N THR A 473 -8.35 -2.66 -28.41
CA THR A 473 -9.46 -3.17 -27.60
C THR A 473 -8.88 -3.87 -26.38
N VAL A 474 -9.16 -3.34 -25.19
CA VAL A 474 -8.73 -3.96 -23.94
C VAL A 474 -9.82 -4.89 -23.44
N SER A 475 -9.47 -6.15 -23.24
CA SER A 475 -10.40 -7.17 -22.75
C SER A 475 -9.73 -8.15 -21.81
N ARG A 476 -10.52 -9.06 -21.24
CA ARG A 476 -10.02 -10.21 -20.50
C ARG A 476 -10.10 -11.43 -21.41
N PRO A 477 -9.00 -12.17 -21.60
CA PRO A 477 -9.04 -13.37 -22.42
C PRO A 477 -9.83 -14.48 -21.72
N ALA A 478 -10.71 -15.15 -22.47
CA ALA A 478 -11.52 -16.25 -21.95
C ALA A 478 -10.68 -17.52 -21.77
N HIS A 479 -10.99 -18.30 -20.72
CA HIS A 479 -10.40 -19.62 -20.46
C HIS A 479 -8.87 -19.65 -20.32
N ARG A 480 -8.25 -18.54 -19.89
CA ARG A 480 -6.81 -18.46 -19.63
C ARG A 480 -6.49 -18.60 -18.15
N ARG A 481 -5.36 -19.25 -17.85
CA ARG A 481 -4.98 -19.63 -16.48
C ARG A 481 -4.18 -18.51 -15.81
N TYR A 482 -3.17 -17.97 -16.50
CA TYR A 482 -2.26 -16.97 -15.94
C TYR A 482 -2.43 -15.58 -16.53
N VAL A 483 -2.82 -15.48 -17.80
CA VAL A 483 -3.03 -14.20 -18.48
C VAL A 483 -4.37 -13.59 -18.05
N THR A 484 -4.33 -12.32 -17.65
CA THR A 484 -5.50 -11.61 -17.10
C THR A 484 -6.00 -10.48 -17.99
N VAL A 485 -5.13 -9.86 -18.80
CA VAL A 485 -5.50 -8.75 -19.70
C VAL A 485 -4.99 -9.01 -21.11
N GLU A 486 -5.80 -8.68 -22.11
CA GLU A 486 -5.45 -8.67 -23.52
C GLU A 486 -5.64 -7.26 -24.09
N TRP A 487 -4.64 -6.78 -24.81
CA TRP A 487 -4.76 -5.70 -25.78
C TRP A 487 -4.87 -6.29 -27.18
N ALA A 488 -5.96 -6.00 -27.88
CA ALA A 488 -6.24 -6.56 -29.19
C ALA A 488 -6.30 -5.46 -30.27
N TRP A 489 -5.50 -5.65 -31.33
CA TRP A 489 -5.57 -4.95 -32.62
C TRP A 489 -5.86 -5.95 -33.76
N PRO A 490 -6.26 -5.49 -34.97
CA PRO A 490 -6.53 -6.41 -36.09
C PRO A 490 -5.37 -7.36 -36.44
N ASP A 491 -4.13 -6.91 -36.29
CA ASP A 491 -2.90 -7.60 -36.71
C ASP A 491 -2.02 -8.08 -35.54
N ARG A 492 -2.33 -7.68 -34.29
CA ARG A 492 -1.55 -8.08 -33.10
C ARG A 492 -2.38 -8.23 -31.81
N SER A 493 -1.94 -9.11 -30.92
CA SER A 493 -2.41 -9.25 -29.53
C SER A 493 -1.25 -9.09 -28.56
N VAL A 494 -1.47 -8.38 -27.47
CA VAL A 494 -0.55 -8.30 -26.33
C VAL A 494 -1.26 -8.80 -25.09
N PHE A 495 -0.68 -9.81 -24.44
CA PHE A 495 -1.21 -10.46 -23.26
C PHE A 495 -0.40 -10.09 -22.02
N PHE A 496 -1.06 -9.87 -20.88
CA PHE A 496 -0.41 -9.55 -19.62
C PHE A 496 -0.78 -10.57 -18.55
N ALA A 497 0.24 -11.09 -17.87
CA ALA A 497 0.10 -11.88 -16.65
C ALA A 497 0.75 -11.16 -15.47
N PHE A 498 0.26 -11.46 -14.26
CA PHE A 498 0.72 -10.85 -13.01
C PHE A 498 1.10 -11.95 -12.03
N GLU A 499 2.40 -12.28 -11.98
CA GLU A 499 2.96 -13.27 -11.08
C GLU A 499 4.10 -12.67 -10.24
N GLY A 500 3.88 -12.58 -8.92
CA GLY A 500 4.88 -12.11 -7.96
C GLY A 500 5.80 -13.22 -7.44
N GLY A 501 5.36 -14.47 -7.47
CA GLY A 501 6.11 -15.61 -6.97
C GLY A 501 7.27 -16.02 -7.89
N ASP A 502 8.11 -16.91 -7.40
CA ASP A 502 9.34 -17.34 -8.06
C ASP A 502 9.49 -18.86 -8.10
N HIS A 503 8.39 -19.60 -8.24
CA HIS A 503 8.42 -21.06 -8.33
C HIS A 503 8.59 -21.54 -9.77
N TRP A 504 9.55 -22.43 -10.04
CA TRP A 504 9.95 -22.79 -11.40
C TRP A 504 8.80 -23.39 -12.23
N HIS A 505 7.99 -24.27 -11.64
CA HIS A 505 6.90 -24.93 -12.36
C HIS A 505 5.82 -23.92 -12.80
N ARG A 506 5.61 -22.87 -12.02
CA ARG A 506 4.64 -21.82 -12.35
C ARG A 506 5.12 -21.00 -13.52
N TRP A 507 6.39 -20.58 -13.50
CA TRP A 507 7.01 -19.86 -14.61
C TRP A 507 7.09 -20.69 -15.89
N GLY A 508 7.37 -22.00 -15.78
CA GLY A 508 7.29 -22.91 -16.92
C GLY A 508 5.88 -23.02 -17.49
N SER A 509 4.85 -23.03 -16.63
CA SER A 509 3.44 -23.08 -17.06
C SER A 509 2.98 -21.77 -17.72
N ILE A 510 3.41 -20.62 -17.20
CA ILE A 510 3.18 -19.30 -17.82
C ILE A 510 3.83 -19.22 -19.20
N ALA A 511 5.10 -19.62 -19.30
CA ALA A 511 5.84 -19.63 -20.57
C ALA A 511 5.18 -20.56 -21.60
N LYS A 512 4.69 -21.73 -21.17
CA LYS A 512 3.94 -22.65 -22.04
C LYS A 512 2.62 -22.05 -22.52
N GLU A 513 1.84 -21.43 -21.62
CA GLU A 513 0.59 -20.76 -22.02
C GLU A 513 0.85 -19.63 -23.03
N ALA A 514 1.95 -18.89 -22.88
CA ALA A 514 2.38 -17.87 -23.84
C ALA A 514 2.72 -18.46 -25.22
N GLN A 515 3.40 -19.61 -25.28
CA GLN A 515 3.64 -20.33 -26.54
C GLN A 515 2.33 -20.79 -27.18
N ASP A 516 1.44 -21.39 -26.40
CA ASP A 516 0.15 -21.88 -26.87
C ASP A 516 -0.71 -20.71 -27.43
N LEU A 517 -0.63 -19.52 -26.83
CA LEU A 517 -1.26 -18.30 -27.33
C LEU A 517 -0.69 -17.85 -28.67
N ALA A 518 0.64 -17.86 -28.82
CA ALA A 518 1.29 -17.48 -30.07
C ALA A 518 0.96 -18.46 -31.22
N ASP A 519 0.86 -19.75 -30.93
CA ASP A 519 0.53 -20.77 -31.92
C ASP A 519 -0.97 -20.78 -32.31
N ALA A 520 -1.85 -20.41 -31.38
CA ALA A 520 -3.30 -20.45 -31.58
C ALA A 520 -3.85 -19.35 -32.50
N ILE A 521 -3.08 -18.30 -32.81
CA ILE A 521 -3.55 -17.17 -33.62
C ILE A 521 -2.64 -16.98 -34.85
N PRO A 522 -2.76 -17.85 -35.87
CA PRO A 522 -1.90 -17.79 -37.05
C PRO A 522 -2.03 -16.46 -37.80
N GLY A 523 -0.90 -15.88 -38.19
CA GLY A 523 -0.86 -14.63 -38.95
C GLY A 523 -1.04 -13.36 -38.12
N ARG A 524 -1.14 -13.47 -36.80
CA ARG A 524 -1.20 -12.34 -35.86
C ARG A 524 0.07 -12.31 -35.01
N THR A 525 0.64 -11.14 -34.79
CA THR A 525 1.77 -11.00 -33.84
C THR A 525 1.23 -11.15 -32.42
N VAL A 526 1.78 -12.08 -31.65
CA VAL A 526 1.40 -12.31 -30.25
C VAL A 526 2.58 -11.98 -29.35
N LEU A 527 2.35 -11.08 -28.39
CA LEU A 527 3.30 -10.75 -27.33
C LEU A 527 2.68 -11.12 -25.98
N THR A 528 3.49 -11.61 -25.04
CA THR A 528 3.04 -11.91 -23.68
C THR A 528 4.03 -11.37 -22.66
N TYR A 529 3.57 -10.51 -21.76
CA TYR A 529 4.40 -9.85 -20.76
C TYR A 529 4.06 -10.28 -19.34
N VAL A 530 5.10 -10.40 -18.51
CA VAL A 530 4.98 -10.52 -17.05
C VAL A 530 5.91 -9.50 -16.41
N PHE A 531 5.35 -8.58 -15.62
CA PHE A 531 6.14 -7.55 -14.94
C PHE A 531 6.85 -8.10 -13.71
N ARG A 532 8.08 -7.64 -13.48
CA ARG A 532 8.88 -7.90 -12.28
C ARG A 532 9.30 -6.58 -11.65
N THR A 533 8.95 -6.37 -10.39
CA THR A 533 9.37 -5.20 -9.61
C THR A 533 10.70 -5.48 -8.88
N PRO A 534 11.47 -4.44 -8.49
CA PRO A 534 12.80 -4.62 -7.89
C PRO A 534 12.82 -5.37 -6.55
N ASP A 535 11.71 -5.41 -5.82
CA ASP A 535 11.58 -6.13 -4.55
C ASP A 535 11.41 -7.65 -4.73
N LEU A 536 11.13 -8.11 -5.96
CA LEU A 536 10.96 -9.52 -6.26
C LEU A 536 12.30 -10.20 -6.63
N PRO A 537 12.46 -11.51 -6.33
CA PRO A 537 13.59 -12.28 -6.79
C PRO A 537 13.71 -12.28 -8.32
N LYS A 538 14.94 -12.36 -8.84
CA LYS A 538 15.17 -12.49 -10.28
C LYS A 538 14.69 -13.83 -10.82
N VAL A 539 14.05 -13.79 -11.98
CA VAL A 539 13.53 -14.96 -12.69
C VAL A 539 13.79 -14.81 -14.19
N PRO A 540 14.21 -15.87 -14.90
CA PRO A 540 14.50 -17.21 -14.40
C PRO A 540 15.70 -17.29 -13.44
N ARG A 541 15.66 -18.22 -12.49
CA ARG A 541 16.85 -18.54 -11.69
C ARG A 541 17.83 -19.40 -12.51
N PRO A 542 19.15 -19.22 -12.36
CA PRO A 542 20.14 -20.02 -13.08
C PRO A 542 20.04 -21.54 -12.83
N THR A 543 19.45 -21.94 -11.70
CA THR A 543 19.27 -23.34 -11.32
C THR A 543 18.18 -24.06 -12.10
N TRP A 544 17.28 -23.34 -12.78
CA TRP A 544 16.10 -23.89 -13.45
C TRP A 544 16.37 -24.43 -14.86
N LYS A 545 17.38 -25.28 -15.03
CA LYS A 545 17.89 -25.71 -16.35
C LYS A 545 16.79 -26.12 -17.35
N ALA A 546 15.83 -26.95 -16.93
CA ALA A 546 14.75 -27.43 -17.80
C ALA A 546 13.71 -26.34 -18.12
N VAL A 547 13.31 -25.54 -17.12
CA VAL A 547 12.32 -24.47 -17.33
C VAL A 547 12.91 -23.34 -18.15
N ASN A 548 14.21 -23.05 -18.00
CA ASN A 548 14.88 -22.01 -18.79
C ASN A 548 14.77 -22.32 -20.29
N GLN A 549 14.87 -23.59 -20.69
CA GLN A 549 14.64 -23.97 -22.09
C GLN A 549 13.21 -23.67 -22.56
N VAL A 550 12.21 -23.86 -21.68
CA VAL A 550 10.80 -23.54 -21.97
C VAL A 550 10.61 -22.03 -22.07
N ILE A 551 11.20 -21.26 -21.16
CA ILE A 551 11.17 -19.79 -21.17
C ILE A 551 11.84 -19.26 -22.44
N GLU A 552 13.07 -19.68 -22.75
CA GLU A 552 13.79 -19.29 -23.96
C GLU A 552 13.01 -19.65 -25.24
N ALA A 553 12.33 -20.80 -25.27
CA ALA A 553 11.47 -21.17 -26.38
C ALA A 553 10.23 -20.26 -26.49
N ALA A 554 9.67 -19.82 -25.37
CA ALA A 554 8.57 -18.86 -25.34
C ALA A 554 9.02 -17.46 -25.76
N GLU A 555 10.23 -17.04 -25.37
CA GLU A 555 10.81 -15.74 -25.74
C GLU A 555 10.96 -15.60 -27.25
N ARG A 556 11.35 -16.68 -27.94
CA ARG A 556 11.38 -16.74 -29.42
C ARG A 556 10.00 -16.57 -30.06
N LYS A 557 8.92 -16.73 -29.30
CA LYS A 557 7.52 -16.55 -29.72
C LYS A 557 6.86 -15.30 -29.12
N GLY A 558 7.63 -14.35 -28.58
CA GLY A 558 7.12 -13.08 -28.07
C GLY A 558 6.76 -13.05 -26.59
N PHE A 559 7.11 -14.09 -25.81
CA PHE A 559 7.04 -14.03 -24.35
C PHE A 559 8.18 -13.16 -23.79
N ALA A 560 7.91 -12.45 -22.70
CA ALA A 560 8.86 -11.55 -22.10
C ALA A 560 8.62 -11.30 -20.62
N ILE A 561 9.72 -11.28 -19.87
CA ILE A 561 9.74 -10.84 -18.47
C ILE A 561 10.23 -9.38 -18.46
N VAL A 562 9.36 -8.47 -18.06
CA VAL A 562 9.65 -7.02 -18.05
C VAL A 562 10.11 -6.63 -16.66
N GLU A 563 11.43 -6.51 -16.49
CA GLU A 563 12.03 -5.98 -15.26
C GLU A 563 11.81 -4.46 -15.18
N LEU A 564 10.94 -4.03 -14.26
CA LEU A 564 10.68 -2.64 -13.99
C LEU A 564 11.78 -2.06 -13.09
N THR A 565 12.28 -0.89 -13.44
CA THR A 565 13.16 -0.12 -12.56
C THR A 565 12.38 0.43 -11.37
N LEU A 566 13.09 0.82 -10.30
CA LEU A 566 12.47 1.48 -9.15
C LEU A 566 11.67 2.72 -9.57
N ASP A 567 12.22 3.52 -10.49
CA ASP A 567 11.56 4.73 -10.99
C ASP A 567 10.28 4.40 -11.77
N GLN A 568 10.29 3.33 -12.57
CA GLN A 568 9.08 2.86 -13.25
C GLN A 568 8.03 2.40 -12.25
N VAL A 569 8.39 1.62 -11.23
CA VAL A 569 7.45 1.19 -10.18
C VAL A 569 6.86 2.39 -9.45
N CYS A 570 7.70 3.35 -9.04
CA CYS A 570 7.23 4.57 -8.40
C CYS A 570 6.28 5.36 -9.32
N ALA A 571 6.61 5.51 -10.60
CA ALA A 571 5.77 6.18 -11.59
C ALA A 571 4.41 5.50 -11.77
N LEU A 572 4.37 4.17 -11.88
CA LEU A 572 3.14 3.39 -12.06
C LEU A 572 2.23 3.48 -10.83
N HIS A 573 2.79 3.32 -9.64
CA HIS A 573 2.03 3.43 -8.40
C HIS A 573 1.60 4.88 -8.14
N ALA A 574 2.44 5.87 -8.48
CA ALA A 574 2.06 7.29 -8.42
C ALA A 574 0.91 7.63 -9.37
N ALA A 575 0.88 7.03 -10.56
CA ALA A 575 -0.24 7.18 -11.49
C ALA A 575 -1.54 6.68 -10.87
N ARG A 576 -1.48 5.51 -10.21
CA ARG A 576 -2.61 4.93 -9.48
C ARG A 576 -3.09 5.83 -8.34
N GLU A 577 -2.16 6.37 -7.55
CA GLU A 577 -2.49 7.30 -6.47
C GLU A 577 -3.06 8.61 -6.98
N LEU A 578 -2.50 9.19 -8.04
CA LEU A 578 -3.00 10.43 -8.64
C LEU A 578 -4.43 10.24 -9.14
N TYR A 579 -4.71 9.15 -9.85
CA TYR A 579 -6.04 8.82 -10.32
C TYR A 579 -7.03 8.57 -9.16
N SER A 580 -6.59 7.89 -8.10
CA SER A 580 -7.38 7.72 -6.87
C SER A 580 -7.70 9.04 -6.20
N ASN A 581 -6.73 9.94 -6.14
CA ASN A 581 -6.93 11.29 -5.64
C ASN A 581 -7.93 12.08 -6.49
N ALA A 582 -7.93 11.92 -7.81
CA ALA A 582 -8.93 12.55 -8.70
C ALA A 582 -10.35 12.05 -8.42
N LEU A 583 -10.55 10.73 -8.34
CA LEU A 583 -11.88 10.14 -8.06
C LEU A 583 -12.42 10.53 -6.69
N GLN A 584 -11.54 10.68 -5.71
CA GLN A 584 -11.91 11.15 -4.38
C GLN A 584 -12.05 12.67 -4.29
N GLY A 585 -11.76 13.43 -5.35
CA GLY A 585 -11.72 14.90 -5.33
C GLY A 585 -10.70 15.46 -4.34
N ASN A 586 -9.56 14.79 -4.21
CA ASN A 586 -8.40 15.24 -3.45
C ASN A 586 -7.53 16.21 -4.29
N ILE A 587 -7.74 16.27 -5.60
CA ILE A 587 -7.09 17.20 -6.54
C ILE A 587 -8.16 17.90 -7.39
N PRO A 588 -7.87 19.06 -7.99
CA PRO A 588 -8.85 19.87 -8.73
C PRO A 588 -9.19 19.33 -10.13
N TYR A 589 -8.82 18.08 -10.43
CA TYR A 589 -9.05 17.43 -11.71
C TYR A 589 -10.02 16.26 -11.55
N SER A 590 -10.87 16.05 -12.55
CA SER A 590 -11.73 14.87 -12.61
C SER A 590 -10.93 13.59 -12.89
N GLY A 591 -11.53 12.44 -12.60
CA GLY A 591 -10.96 11.15 -12.97
C GLY A 591 -10.71 11.03 -14.48
N ALA A 592 -11.63 11.51 -15.31
CA ALA A 592 -11.50 11.46 -16.76
C ALA A 592 -10.31 12.29 -17.27
N GLU A 593 -10.18 13.53 -16.80
CA GLU A 593 -9.05 14.41 -17.15
C GLU A 593 -7.71 13.82 -16.70
N THR A 594 -7.67 13.30 -15.47
CA THR A 594 -6.46 12.68 -14.92
C THR A 594 -6.08 11.41 -15.67
N LEU A 595 -7.06 10.58 -16.04
CA LEU A 595 -6.80 9.37 -16.83
C LEU A 595 -6.28 9.72 -18.23
N ALA A 596 -6.87 10.71 -18.90
CA ALA A 596 -6.42 11.16 -20.21
C ALA A 596 -4.97 11.70 -20.16
N PHE A 597 -4.64 12.48 -19.13
CA PHE A 597 -3.28 12.91 -18.86
C PHE A 597 -2.32 11.72 -18.69
N LEU A 598 -2.68 10.73 -17.86
CA LEU A 598 -1.83 9.55 -17.63
C LEU A 598 -1.64 8.74 -18.92
N GLN A 599 -2.70 8.57 -19.72
CA GLN A 599 -2.64 7.90 -21.01
C GLN A 599 -1.65 8.59 -21.97
N GLN A 600 -1.65 9.92 -22.01
CA GLN A 600 -0.69 10.69 -22.78
C GLN A 600 0.73 10.60 -22.20
N ARG A 601 0.86 10.71 -20.87
CA ARG A 601 2.13 10.72 -20.14
C ARG A 601 2.92 9.42 -20.27
N PHE A 602 2.22 8.29 -20.40
CA PHE A 602 2.78 6.95 -20.58
C PHE A 602 2.68 6.44 -22.03
N ALA A 603 2.32 7.31 -22.99
CA ALA A 603 2.05 6.87 -24.36
C ALA A 603 3.26 6.19 -25.01
N ALA A 604 4.47 6.68 -24.75
CA ALA A 604 5.71 6.13 -25.30
C ALA A 604 6.03 4.75 -24.73
N GLU A 605 5.92 4.59 -23.40
CA GLU A 605 6.16 3.33 -22.70
C GLU A 605 5.13 2.27 -23.08
N LEU A 606 3.87 2.67 -23.23
CA LEU A 606 2.79 1.78 -23.67
C LEU A 606 2.94 1.41 -25.15
N ALA A 607 3.43 2.31 -26.00
CA ALA A 607 3.73 2.01 -27.40
C ALA A 607 4.88 1.01 -27.52
N GLU A 608 5.91 1.12 -26.68
CA GLU A 608 6.99 0.12 -26.62
C GLU A 608 6.44 -1.27 -26.25
N LEU A 609 5.56 -1.36 -25.26
CA LEU A 609 4.88 -2.62 -24.91
C LEU A 609 3.96 -3.13 -26.04
N ALA A 610 3.41 -2.25 -26.88
CA ALA A 610 2.53 -2.64 -27.98
C ALA A 610 3.29 -3.21 -29.20
N GLU A 611 4.56 -2.82 -29.39
CA GLU A 611 5.30 -3.07 -30.62
C GLU A 611 6.52 -3.99 -30.45
N ARG A 612 7.14 -4.01 -29.27
CA ARG A 612 8.50 -4.55 -29.12
C ARG A 612 8.54 -5.85 -28.32
N PRO A 613 8.92 -7.00 -28.91
CA PRO A 613 9.47 -8.09 -28.10
C PRO A 613 10.79 -7.59 -27.49
N PRO A 614 10.98 -7.59 -26.14
CA PRO A 614 12.25 -7.18 -25.57
C PRO A 614 13.36 -8.07 -26.10
N ALA A 615 14.52 -7.46 -26.35
CA ALA A 615 15.67 -8.20 -26.87
C ALA A 615 15.99 -9.36 -25.91
N PRO A 616 16.30 -10.57 -26.41
CA PRO A 616 16.71 -11.68 -25.56
C PRO A 616 17.90 -11.21 -24.73
N GLN A 617 17.77 -11.26 -23.39
CA GLN A 617 18.84 -10.93 -22.46
C GLN A 617 19.90 -12.04 -22.51
N GLY A 618 20.71 -12.03 -23.57
CA GLY A 618 21.61 -13.13 -23.90
C GLY A 618 22.72 -12.71 -24.86
N ALA A 619 23.37 -11.57 -24.61
CA ALA A 619 24.63 -11.23 -25.27
C ALA A 619 25.53 -10.34 -24.38
N GLY A 620 26.43 -10.97 -23.62
CA GLY A 620 27.74 -10.40 -23.32
C GLY A 620 27.92 -9.61 -22.01
N LEU A 621 27.98 -10.31 -20.88
CA LEU A 621 28.95 -9.97 -19.83
C LEU A 621 29.87 -11.17 -19.65
N GLY A 622 30.97 -11.13 -20.41
CA GLY A 622 32.11 -12.00 -20.18
C GLY A 622 32.63 -11.77 -18.77
N ALA A 623 32.55 -12.82 -17.96
CA ALA A 623 33.21 -12.89 -16.67
C ALA A 623 34.72 -12.70 -16.86
N THR A 624 35.23 -11.51 -16.55
CA THR A 624 36.61 -11.37 -16.15
C THR A 624 36.78 -12.11 -14.82
N ARG A 625 37.30 -13.33 -14.92
CA ARG A 625 37.84 -14.08 -13.79
C ARG A 625 38.88 -13.21 -13.09
N HIS A 626 38.57 -12.74 -11.89
CA HIS A 626 39.56 -12.29 -10.94
C HIS A 626 40.16 -13.51 -10.24
N ASP A 627 41.41 -13.85 -10.59
CA ASP A 627 42.30 -14.64 -9.74
C ASP A 627 42.69 -13.81 -8.49
N PRO A 628 42.72 -14.40 -7.28
CA PRO A 628 43.22 -13.70 -6.10
C PRO A 628 44.73 -13.92 -5.88
N ALA A 629 45.36 -12.85 -5.40
CA ALA A 629 46.63 -12.79 -4.64
C ALA A 629 47.98 -12.81 -5.39
N ARG A 630 48.61 -11.61 -5.48
CA ARG A 630 49.90 -11.30 -4.81
C ARG A 630 50.24 -9.79 -4.85
N PRO A 631 51.05 -9.27 -3.91
CA PRO A 631 51.07 -7.85 -3.55
C PRO A 631 52.24 -7.03 -4.13
N ALA A 632 52.06 -5.70 -3.97
CA ALA A 632 53.06 -4.62 -3.91
C ALA A 632 53.68 -4.13 -5.23
N SER A 633 53.37 -2.89 -5.61
CA SER A 633 54.31 -1.74 -5.61
C SER A 633 53.72 -0.51 -6.33
N ARG A 634 53.91 0.67 -5.71
CA ARG A 634 53.93 1.99 -6.38
C ARG A 634 55.25 2.11 -7.16
N PRO A 635 55.40 2.89 -8.26
CA PRO A 635 55.15 4.34 -8.27
C PRO A 635 54.65 4.97 -9.60
N SER A 636 54.39 6.29 -9.51
CA SER A 636 53.97 7.29 -10.51
C SER A 636 54.94 7.49 -11.72
N PRO A 637 54.88 8.61 -12.47
CA PRO A 637 53.99 8.90 -13.61
C PRO A 637 54.79 9.26 -14.88
N ALA A 638 54.20 9.17 -16.09
CA ALA A 638 54.79 9.82 -17.27
C ALA A 638 53.78 10.11 -18.39
N ALA A 639 53.67 11.42 -18.65
CA ALA A 639 53.47 12.14 -19.90
C ALA A 639 53.29 11.37 -21.23
N GLY A 640 52.36 11.86 -22.05
CA GLY A 640 52.50 11.85 -23.51
C GLY A 640 51.18 11.98 -24.28
N PRO A 641 51.13 12.68 -25.43
CA PRO A 641 50.01 13.57 -25.77
C PRO A 641 49.23 13.18 -27.04
N ALA A 642 48.27 14.06 -27.38
CA ALA A 642 47.54 14.19 -28.67
C ALA A 642 46.24 13.36 -28.77
N ARG A 643 45.15 13.82 -29.40
CA ARG A 643 44.97 14.82 -30.47
C ARG A 643 43.67 15.59 -30.29
N GLN A 644 43.72 16.85 -30.69
CA GLN A 644 42.56 17.66 -31.08
C GLN A 644 41.79 17.00 -32.23
N ALA A 645 40.46 17.01 -32.14
CA ALA A 645 39.57 16.94 -33.29
C ALA A 645 38.38 17.88 -33.04
N SER A 646 37.97 18.53 -34.11
CA SER A 646 37.27 19.81 -34.16
C SER A 646 35.78 19.74 -33.86
N ALA A 647 35.27 20.92 -33.49
CA ALA A 647 33.89 21.30 -33.26
C ALA A 647 32.89 20.86 -34.36
N VAL A 648 31.68 20.51 -33.92
CA VAL A 648 30.43 20.75 -34.65
C VAL A 648 29.44 21.36 -33.66
N ASN A 649 29.06 22.62 -33.94
CA ASN A 649 28.05 23.36 -33.20
C ASN A 649 26.67 22.72 -33.40
N GLY A 650 26.18 22.02 -32.38
CA GLY A 650 24.75 21.83 -32.15
C GLY A 650 24.37 22.72 -30.97
N HIS A 651 23.30 23.50 -31.09
CA HIS A 651 22.67 24.12 -29.94
C HIS A 651 22.09 23.03 -29.03
N GLU A 652 22.94 22.44 -28.20
CA GLU A 652 22.51 21.66 -27.05
C GLU A 652 21.80 22.62 -26.10
N THR A 653 20.49 22.40 -25.94
CA THR A 653 19.81 22.92 -24.77
C THR A 653 20.51 22.26 -23.58
N PRO A 654 21.14 23.02 -22.66
CA PRO A 654 21.94 22.42 -21.61
C PRO A 654 21.05 21.46 -20.83
N ALA A 655 21.46 20.19 -20.75
CA ALA A 655 20.75 19.16 -20.00
C ALA A 655 20.52 19.70 -18.58
N LEU A 656 19.25 19.82 -18.19
CA LEU A 656 18.89 20.31 -16.87
C LEU A 656 19.55 19.39 -15.81
N PRO A 657 20.16 19.96 -14.76
CA PRO A 657 20.85 19.19 -13.75
C PRO A 657 19.88 18.25 -13.04
N HIS A 658 20.31 17.02 -12.76
CA HIS A 658 19.45 15.97 -12.19
C HIS A 658 19.05 16.23 -10.72
N ALA A 659 19.72 17.18 -10.06
CA ALA A 659 19.49 17.64 -8.69
C ALA A 659 20.02 19.07 -8.53
N LEU A 660 19.58 19.80 -7.51
CA LEU A 660 20.18 21.07 -7.14
C LEU A 660 21.64 20.88 -6.73
N ASP A 661 22.49 21.82 -7.13
CA ASP A 661 23.85 21.90 -6.59
C ASP A 661 23.82 22.19 -5.07
N PRO A 662 24.89 21.82 -4.33
CA PRO A 662 24.90 21.97 -2.87
C PRO A 662 24.66 23.40 -2.37
N ALA A 663 25.04 24.44 -3.12
CA ALA A 663 24.84 25.82 -2.73
C ALA A 663 23.36 26.21 -2.82
N ARG A 664 22.71 25.85 -3.94
CA ARG A 664 21.26 26.04 -4.11
C ARG A 664 20.44 25.21 -3.14
N LEU A 665 20.82 23.94 -2.90
CA LEU A 665 20.16 23.12 -1.89
C LEU A 665 20.26 23.76 -0.50
N ARG A 666 21.39 24.39 -0.16
CA ARG A 666 21.53 25.12 1.11
C ARG A 666 20.55 26.29 1.22
N ILE A 667 20.33 27.05 0.15
CA ILE A 667 19.32 28.13 0.13
C ILE A 667 17.92 27.57 0.41
N VAL A 668 17.57 26.43 -0.21
CA VAL A 668 16.30 25.74 0.03
C VAL A 668 16.20 25.30 1.49
N LEU A 669 17.25 24.65 2.02
CA LEU A 669 17.27 24.16 3.39
C LEU A 669 17.12 25.29 4.40
N ASP A 670 17.86 26.37 4.24
CA ASP A 670 17.80 27.52 5.14
C ASP A 670 16.42 28.18 5.07
N THR A 671 15.86 28.34 3.87
CA THR A 671 14.51 28.88 3.65
C THR A 671 13.43 28.03 4.31
N VAL A 672 13.42 26.72 4.05
CA VAL A 672 12.40 25.81 4.58
C VAL A 672 12.58 25.56 6.07
N ARG A 673 13.82 25.53 6.59
CA ARG A 673 14.10 25.40 8.02
C ARG A 673 13.61 26.62 8.82
N GLU A 674 13.85 27.81 8.30
CA GLU A 674 13.43 29.07 8.93
C GLU A 674 11.91 29.19 8.96
N GLN A 675 11.26 28.87 7.84
CA GLN A 675 9.83 29.10 7.66
C GLN A 675 8.96 27.90 8.02
N ARG A 676 9.57 26.75 8.30
CA ARG A 676 8.96 25.43 8.60
C ARG A 676 8.17 24.82 7.45
N ILE A 677 7.38 25.59 6.72
CA ILE A 677 6.71 25.18 5.49
C ILE A 677 6.80 26.37 4.52
N VAL A 678 7.04 26.16 3.22
CA VAL A 678 7.18 27.21 2.20
C VAL A 678 6.54 26.80 0.89
N ASP A 679 5.83 27.70 0.20
CA ASP A 679 5.38 27.50 -1.18
C ASP A 679 6.58 27.28 -2.13
N ILE A 680 6.50 26.27 -3.01
CA ILE A 680 7.54 25.98 -3.99
C ILE A 680 7.84 27.20 -4.88
N ALA A 681 6.84 28.01 -5.21
CA ALA A 681 7.00 29.21 -6.02
C ALA A 681 7.92 30.22 -5.31
N ALA A 682 7.72 30.43 -4.01
CA ALA A 682 8.58 31.31 -3.21
C ALA A 682 10.03 30.79 -3.12
N VAL A 683 10.21 29.47 -3.11
CA VAL A 683 11.55 28.86 -3.15
C VAL A 683 12.19 29.03 -4.53
N LEU A 684 11.43 28.85 -5.62
CA LEU A 684 11.93 29.04 -6.98
C LEU A 684 12.28 30.51 -7.27
N ASP A 685 11.49 31.44 -6.77
CA ASP A 685 11.78 32.88 -6.84
C ASP A 685 13.08 33.21 -6.11
N ARG A 686 13.32 32.63 -4.92
CA ARG A 686 14.59 32.77 -4.19
C ARG A 686 15.77 32.14 -4.92
N LEU A 687 15.55 31.04 -5.65
CA LEU A 687 16.57 30.41 -6.49
C LEU A 687 16.83 31.18 -7.79
N GLY A 688 15.91 32.06 -8.20
CA GLY A 688 16.01 32.93 -9.37
C GLY A 688 15.87 32.22 -10.72
N ASP A 689 15.37 30.97 -10.75
CA ASP A 689 15.20 30.21 -11.99
C ASP A 689 14.09 29.17 -11.84
N GLU A 690 12.96 29.39 -12.53
CA GLU A 690 11.79 28.50 -12.52
C GLU A 690 12.11 27.12 -13.11
N ARG A 691 13.12 27.01 -13.98
CA ARG A 691 13.58 25.73 -14.54
C ARG A 691 14.19 24.79 -13.50
N LEU A 692 14.44 25.28 -12.27
CA LEU A 692 14.95 24.48 -11.16
C LEU A 692 13.84 23.73 -10.40
N ARG A 693 12.57 23.82 -10.81
CA ARG A 693 11.43 23.13 -10.18
C ARG A 693 11.64 21.63 -10.05
N ASP A 694 12.00 20.96 -11.14
CA ASP A 694 12.27 19.52 -11.13
C ASP A 694 13.51 19.13 -10.30
N PRO A 695 14.69 19.77 -10.49
CA PRO A 695 15.85 19.55 -9.63
C PRO A 695 15.55 19.76 -8.14
N LEU A 696 14.74 20.78 -7.81
CA LEU A 696 14.32 21.11 -6.46
C LEU A 696 13.49 19.99 -5.83
N LEU A 697 12.44 19.53 -6.51
CA LEU A 697 11.59 18.44 -6.01
C LEU A 697 12.40 17.16 -5.76
N ARG A 698 13.35 16.83 -6.65
CA ARG A 698 14.26 15.68 -6.47
C ARG A 698 15.21 15.86 -5.29
N SER A 699 15.77 17.06 -5.11
CA SER A 699 16.67 17.34 -3.98
C SER A 699 15.94 17.38 -2.64
N VAL A 700 14.69 17.84 -2.60
CA VAL A 700 13.82 17.82 -1.41
C VAL A 700 13.60 16.39 -0.94
N GLU A 701 13.31 15.48 -1.85
CA GLU A 701 13.06 14.07 -1.55
C GLU A 701 14.29 13.35 -0.99
N ALA A 702 15.47 13.60 -1.56
CA ALA A 702 16.72 13.00 -1.09
C ALA A 702 17.14 13.50 0.30
N HIS A 703 16.55 14.60 0.79
CA HIS A 703 16.96 15.23 2.03
C HIS A 703 16.09 14.77 3.22
N PRO A 704 16.69 14.23 4.30
CA PRO A 704 15.93 13.61 5.40
C PRO A 704 15.04 14.58 6.18
N ASN A 705 15.31 15.88 6.10
CA ASN A 705 14.58 16.92 6.81
C ASN A 705 13.60 17.72 5.94
N LEU A 706 13.47 17.41 4.65
CA LEU A 706 12.51 18.09 3.78
C LEU A 706 11.39 17.12 3.35
N LYS A 707 10.20 17.64 3.10
CA LYS A 707 9.08 16.91 2.53
C LYS A 707 8.32 17.83 1.58
N ALA A 708 7.91 17.34 0.42
CA ALA A 708 7.03 18.08 -0.47
C ALA A 708 5.57 17.60 -0.28
N HIS A 709 4.63 18.54 -0.28
CA HIS A 709 3.21 18.31 -0.05
C HIS A 709 2.37 18.96 -1.16
N PRO A 710 1.51 18.21 -1.85
CA PRO A 710 0.55 18.80 -2.80
C PRO A 710 -0.57 19.55 -2.05
N GLY A 711 -0.69 20.84 -2.30
CA GLY A 711 -1.85 21.64 -1.92
C GLY A 711 -2.88 21.76 -3.07
N PRO A 712 -4.06 22.34 -2.80
CA PRO A 712 -5.12 22.52 -3.81
C PRO A 712 -4.71 23.45 -4.98
N ARG A 713 -3.79 24.39 -4.72
CA ARG A 713 -3.34 25.42 -5.69
C ARG A 713 -1.83 25.50 -5.90
N THR A 714 -1.02 24.88 -5.03
CA THR A 714 0.45 24.89 -5.15
C THR A 714 1.09 23.64 -4.53
N ILE A 715 2.42 23.55 -4.55
CA ILE A 715 3.23 22.57 -3.83
C ILE A 715 3.91 23.26 -2.64
N PHE A 716 3.90 22.63 -1.48
CA PHE A 716 4.61 23.11 -0.29
C PHE A 716 5.83 22.26 0.01
N LEU A 717 6.90 22.90 0.48
CA LEU A 717 8.09 22.27 1.03
C LEU A 717 8.07 22.44 2.56
N GLN A 718 7.97 21.34 3.30
CA GLN A 718 7.94 21.28 4.76
C GLN A 718 9.27 20.80 5.33
N TRP A 719 9.75 21.46 6.38
CA TRP A 719 10.81 20.95 7.25
C TRP A 719 10.23 19.89 8.17
N ARG A 720 10.71 18.65 8.04
CA ARG A 720 10.36 17.58 8.97
C ARG A 720 10.89 17.94 10.34
N ILE A 721 9.98 18.17 11.30
CA ILE A 721 10.34 18.19 12.70
C ILE A 721 10.54 16.72 13.07
N THR A 722 11.78 16.25 13.00
CA THR A 722 12.13 14.94 13.55
C THR A 722 11.86 15.03 15.06
N PRO A 723 10.92 14.26 15.62
CA PRO A 723 10.66 14.27 17.05
C PRO A 723 11.85 13.76 17.86
#